data_AF-A0A940ZT15-F1
#
_entry.id   AF-A0A940ZT15-F1
#
_cell.length_a   1.000
_cell.length_b   1.000
_cell.length_c   1.000
_cell.angle_alpha   90.00
_cell.angle_beta   90.00
_cell.angle_gamma   90.00
#
_symmetry.space_group_name_H-M   'P 1'
#
loop_
_entity.id
_entity.type
_entity.pdbx_description
1 polymer ?
#
loop_
_entity_poly.entity_id
_entity_poly.type
_entity_poly.pdbx_seq_one_letter_code
_entity_poly.pdbx_strand_id
1 'polypeptide(L)'
;MKKELEIVKIHQTPWILNDNGVLKSETILHLDTSLEDCMITARILVPGQPVCYQKLGPVTYGKSDIRLLVPELIRDNDIVTFSLFTRDENIERELASISLPQKKIRHWKIYVAHDMHLDIGYTDYQEDLIHTLFPEYLDEVLEEIDNTKEWEKDNQLKYPVEASYLLYGSALAARNADWIEKLKENLISKRMNYPYNYLHFATEGMGTEQIVRQNYYSARFLNDILGTPPAKYAVHTDDAGFSWSHVDALTSAGQKYLSFRLQDSNWNYEDGHCPKYPRLFYLRGRTPESKLLTFDGPVYHFDDFGFRESTLDITINRITDLFLDRQSEDYPYESYLIHLTKVRDNSGIEPNVMHNIVALNSRTDDEGRPYVFPHFINSLVEDFFEDIETHYKDIIPSVQGTLESFWSFGAAQVSYETSVSKENHENVPAAEFFSAIASALVPAHPYPYTDLFRAYDDMMLTDEHNWASWNYYVDDEQLKWSRNKVLEPQRIARRLLDTSFTAVESLIPTEGPTILVYNNSAWERSDIVTIKTEAFPHTFEIIDAYTGISLPWQKTSDGNICFIACQVPQYGYKAFRIIPGSTPVKSNKTVTVTENVIENDFYKVTLDTSGCICSCIDKQNNNKELVDPSAPHKMNQFVYYTSKNELYDNVLYTEDEISNATISSESGPVMAMLVADGRTRGVEKIVRKVILYADLPRIDIINEVFKADAPPNYTECAEEGFFTFPFNMDNFRIAHDTPAGEVEPYVNSDIYSPTHQLYWSNTDFYVANHWINVQGENDSILFTSVNAPLVQYGGRRTCHWDKNHQIESPWIYNWVFNNFWKTNFTYTQPGPVTYKYSINTQKARDWKQARADKFGFDITNPLKSHLICHAQPGLLPHDIHSFFKINRDNVIATSVKMAESNGNGLIIRFHETQGSECSVCVNMSGLPLNAHIIETDVIENDIAPIPSCEGRFNFSIPAYGWKTFRLLQMEYCPAPSIIDACITEGGTIVKWTMPDEYSYLCYALYRGTNEDFIPGAGNYLATIDTPYYYDTQVVYNLMNDYYYKVQAIGIKMKSELSLSTKACPGDITSIPPTIPGYPMEEASGNYRISLSWEASIDYNDTLKGYRIYRNGVACKDIPSSMTSWMDVGLYRNTEYTYEITAFNKAGLESERSQKITICTTNYNSIGDITPIAQITASSERGIDFLVTNISNGVCGMIDQDNWLPKEADTLPWIRMEWEEAHTIDTIY
;
A
#
# COMPACT_ATOMS: atom_id res chain seq x y z
N MET A 1 -7.66 9.32 -72.67
CA MET A 1 -9.10 9.01 -72.52
C MET A 1 -9.31 8.65 -71.06
N LYS A 2 -10.36 9.16 -70.38
CA LYS A 2 -10.72 8.65 -69.04
C LYS A 2 -11.09 7.17 -69.21
N LYS A 3 -10.70 6.28 -68.30
CA LYS A 3 -11.21 4.90 -68.33
C LYS A 3 -12.72 4.93 -68.08
N GLU A 4 -13.46 4.01 -68.70
CA GLU A 4 -14.90 3.88 -68.48
C GLU A 4 -15.21 3.43 -67.04
N LEU A 5 -14.32 2.63 -66.45
CA LEU A 5 -14.33 2.19 -65.05
C LEU A 5 -12.88 2.11 -64.55
N GLU A 6 -12.64 2.55 -63.32
CA GLU A 6 -11.33 2.50 -62.66
C GLU A 6 -11.47 1.92 -61.24
N ILE A 7 -10.57 1.01 -60.87
CA ILE A 7 -10.39 0.56 -59.48
C ILE A 7 -9.43 1.57 -58.84
N VAL A 8 -9.95 2.40 -57.93
CA VAL A 8 -9.24 3.54 -57.32
C VAL A 8 -8.40 3.09 -56.13
N LYS A 9 -8.98 2.25 -55.27
CA LYS A 9 -8.36 1.68 -54.07
C LYS A 9 -8.92 0.28 -53.83
N ILE A 10 -8.12 -0.59 -53.24
CA ILE A 10 -8.55 -1.88 -52.68
C ILE A 10 -8.33 -1.83 -51.17
N HIS A 11 -9.29 -2.32 -50.42
CA HIS A 11 -9.29 -2.33 -48.96
C HIS A 11 -9.69 -3.72 -48.47
N GLN A 12 -8.73 -4.52 -48.00
CA GLN A 12 -9.06 -5.78 -47.31
C GLN A 12 -9.76 -5.42 -45.98
N THR A 13 -10.64 -6.27 -45.48
CA THR A 13 -11.20 -6.16 -44.12
C THR A 13 -10.65 -7.31 -43.24
N PRO A 14 -10.76 -7.27 -41.90
CA PRO A 14 -10.29 -8.38 -41.07
C PRO A 14 -11.26 -9.58 -41.11
N TRP A 15 -12.40 -9.44 -41.80
CA TRP A 15 -13.47 -10.43 -41.81
C TRP A 15 -13.17 -11.57 -42.78
N ILE A 16 -13.23 -12.81 -42.28
CA ILE A 16 -13.12 -14.03 -43.08
C ILE A 16 -14.41 -14.82 -42.91
N LEU A 17 -15.01 -15.25 -44.02
CA LEU A 17 -16.15 -16.16 -44.02
C LEU A 17 -15.80 -17.53 -44.56
N ASN A 18 -16.60 -18.53 -44.19
CA ASN A 18 -16.48 -19.90 -44.64
C ASN A 18 -17.50 -20.19 -45.76
N ASP A 19 -17.03 -20.25 -47.00
CA ASP A 19 -17.83 -20.68 -48.15
C ASP A 19 -17.59 -22.16 -48.43
N ASN A 20 -18.44 -23.02 -47.85
CA ASN A 20 -18.46 -24.47 -48.10
C ASN A 20 -17.10 -25.18 -47.89
N GLY A 21 -16.33 -24.75 -46.87
CA GLY A 21 -15.01 -25.27 -46.54
C GLY A 21 -13.84 -24.49 -47.18
N VAL A 22 -14.13 -23.41 -47.92
CA VAL A 22 -13.12 -22.49 -48.45
C VAL A 22 -13.21 -21.17 -47.69
N LEU A 23 -12.14 -20.81 -46.97
CA LEU A 23 -12.04 -19.52 -46.30
C LEU A 23 -11.83 -18.40 -47.32
N LYS A 24 -12.57 -17.30 -47.16
CA LYS A 24 -12.48 -16.11 -48.01
C LYS A 24 -12.50 -14.84 -47.16
N SER A 25 -11.50 -13.98 -47.33
CA SER A 25 -11.48 -12.65 -46.73
C SER A 25 -12.39 -11.70 -47.50
N GLU A 26 -13.21 -10.93 -46.79
CA GLU A 26 -13.95 -9.81 -47.37
C GLU A 26 -12.96 -8.71 -47.81
N THR A 27 -13.26 -8.07 -48.93
CA THR A 27 -12.43 -7.01 -49.52
C THR A 27 -13.35 -6.03 -50.25
N ILE A 28 -13.05 -4.74 -50.18
CA ILE A 28 -13.80 -3.65 -50.78
C ILE A 28 -12.98 -3.08 -51.96
N LEU A 29 -13.59 -2.98 -53.14
CA LEU A 29 -13.08 -2.15 -54.24
C LEU A 29 -13.78 -0.80 -54.19
N HIS A 30 -12.98 0.26 -54.13
CA HIS A 30 -13.46 1.61 -54.39
C HIS A 30 -13.34 1.88 -55.89
N LEU A 31 -14.46 2.09 -56.57
CA LEU A 31 -14.54 2.31 -58.01
C LEU A 31 -14.85 3.78 -58.34
N ASP A 32 -14.34 4.28 -59.47
CA ASP A 32 -14.81 5.50 -60.15
C ASP A 32 -15.18 5.11 -61.58
N THR A 33 -16.44 5.33 -61.97
CA THR A 33 -16.99 4.86 -63.24
C THR A 33 -17.80 5.96 -63.94
N SER A 34 -17.67 6.01 -65.27
CA SER A 34 -18.56 6.80 -66.12
C SER A 34 -19.67 5.95 -66.75
N LEU A 35 -19.78 4.67 -66.37
CA LEU A 35 -20.86 3.77 -66.76
C LEU A 35 -22.02 3.87 -65.76
N GLU A 36 -23.23 3.65 -66.26
CA GLU A 36 -24.50 3.68 -65.51
C GLU A 36 -25.25 2.36 -65.81
N ASP A 37 -25.85 1.75 -64.78
CA ASP A 37 -26.56 0.45 -64.82
C ASP A 37 -25.77 -0.73 -65.44
N CYS A 38 -24.44 -0.64 -65.52
CA CYS A 38 -23.60 -1.64 -66.17
C CYS A 38 -23.34 -2.84 -65.24
N MET A 39 -23.87 -4.01 -65.60
CA MET A 39 -23.62 -5.26 -64.88
C MET A 39 -22.15 -5.68 -64.99
N ILE A 40 -21.49 -5.91 -63.84
CA ILE A 40 -20.10 -6.35 -63.77
C ILE A 40 -19.90 -7.68 -63.02
N THR A 41 -18.83 -8.38 -63.40
CA THR A 41 -18.34 -9.63 -62.78
C THR A 41 -16.85 -9.49 -62.52
N ALA A 42 -16.41 -9.78 -61.29
CA ALA A 42 -15.00 -9.91 -60.95
C ALA A 42 -14.47 -11.31 -61.32
N ARG A 43 -13.24 -11.34 -61.84
CA ARG A 43 -12.35 -12.50 -61.86
C ARG A 43 -11.18 -12.20 -60.93
N ILE A 44 -10.99 -13.04 -59.93
CA ILE A 44 -9.95 -12.90 -58.90
C ILE A 44 -8.96 -14.04 -59.08
N LEU A 45 -7.68 -13.71 -59.19
CA LEU A 45 -6.57 -14.64 -59.29
C LEU A 45 -5.68 -14.51 -58.06
N VAL A 46 -5.67 -15.55 -57.22
CA VAL A 46 -4.78 -15.68 -56.06
C VAL A 46 -3.71 -16.75 -56.39
N PRO A 47 -2.41 -16.50 -56.13
CA PRO A 47 -1.36 -17.48 -56.38
C PRO A 47 -1.64 -18.83 -55.71
N GLY A 48 -1.52 -19.92 -56.48
CA GLY A 48 -1.73 -21.29 -55.97
C GLY A 48 -3.19 -21.70 -55.75
N GLN A 49 -4.16 -20.80 -55.92
CA GLN A 49 -5.59 -21.07 -55.72
C GLN A 49 -6.38 -21.15 -57.05
N PRO A 50 -7.56 -21.79 -57.09
CA PRO A 50 -8.47 -21.75 -58.24
C PRO A 50 -8.94 -20.33 -58.57
N VAL A 51 -9.19 -20.06 -59.87
CA VAL A 51 -9.74 -18.78 -60.32
C VAL A 51 -11.15 -18.58 -59.76
N CYS A 52 -11.38 -17.49 -59.03
CA CYS A 52 -12.69 -17.16 -58.48
C CYS A 52 -13.42 -16.16 -59.38
N TYR A 53 -14.73 -16.37 -59.60
CA TYR A 53 -15.61 -15.47 -60.33
C TYR A 53 -16.78 -15.04 -59.44
N GLN A 54 -17.05 -13.74 -59.36
CA GLN A 54 -18.13 -13.17 -58.53
C GLN A 54 -18.91 -12.11 -59.30
N LYS A 55 -20.24 -12.23 -59.30
CA LYS A 55 -21.14 -11.27 -59.94
C LYS A 55 -21.43 -10.14 -58.93
N LEU A 56 -21.03 -8.91 -59.24
CA LEU A 56 -21.07 -7.81 -58.27
C LEU A 56 -22.31 -6.89 -58.39
N GLY A 57 -23.13 -7.07 -59.43
CA GLY A 57 -24.30 -6.22 -59.68
C GLY A 57 -24.06 -5.11 -60.72
N PRO A 58 -25.00 -4.16 -60.86
CA PRO A 58 -24.82 -2.97 -61.70
C PRO A 58 -23.98 -1.91 -60.99
N VAL A 59 -23.07 -1.25 -61.71
CA VAL A 59 -22.40 -0.04 -61.19
C VAL A 59 -23.21 1.23 -61.47
N THR A 60 -23.25 2.12 -60.48
CA THR A 60 -23.82 3.47 -60.60
C THR A 60 -22.76 4.48 -61.02
N TYR A 61 -23.15 5.50 -61.77
CA TYR A 61 -22.25 6.55 -62.24
C TYR A 61 -21.59 7.29 -61.06
N GLY A 62 -20.28 7.52 -61.15
CA GLY A 62 -19.48 8.19 -60.11
C GLY A 62 -18.70 7.20 -59.25
N LYS A 63 -18.60 7.48 -57.95
CA LYS A 63 -17.86 6.64 -57.00
C LYS A 63 -18.78 5.64 -56.32
N SER A 64 -18.33 4.38 -56.22
CA SER A 64 -19.05 3.30 -55.54
C SER A 64 -18.09 2.33 -54.86
N ASP A 65 -18.50 1.79 -53.73
CA ASP A 65 -17.75 0.81 -52.95
C ASP A 65 -18.43 -0.56 -53.09
N ILE A 66 -17.65 -1.59 -53.47
CA ILE A 66 -18.18 -2.92 -53.76
C ILE A 66 -17.41 -3.99 -52.99
N ARG A 67 -18.15 -4.79 -52.21
CA ARG A 67 -17.63 -5.95 -51.47
C ARG A 67 -17.45 -7.16 -52.39
N LEU A 68 -16.40 -7.93 -52.13
CA LEU A 68 -16.10 -9.23 -52.75
C LEU A 68 -15.35 -10.12 -51.76
N LEU A 69 -15.28 -11.41 -52.08
CA LEU A 69 -14.71 -12.46 -51.24
C LEU A 69 -13.45 -13.04 -51.89
N VAL A 70 -12.28 -12.67 -51.37
CA VAL A 70 -10.98 -13.15 -51.89
C VAL A 70 -10.62 -14.47 -51.21
N PRO A 71 -10.33 -15.57 -51.94
CA PRO A 71 -9.83 -16.80 -51.33
C PRO A 71 -8.59 -16.55 -50.47
N GLU A 72 -8.51 -17.22 -49.32
CA GLU A 72 -7.41 -17.01 -48.36
C GLU A 72 -6.03 -17.14 -49.02
N LEU A 73 -5.16 -16.16 -48.73
CA LEU A 73 -3.79 -16.12 -49.24
C LEU A 73 -2.91 -17.13 -48.50
N ILE A 74 -1.91 -17.68 -49.19
CA ILE A 74 -1.00 -18.65 -48.61
C ILE A 74 0.13 -17.92 -47.86
N ARG A 75 0.50 -16.71 -48.32
CA ARG A 75 1.58 -15.90 -47.76
C ARG A 75 1.23 -14.41 -47.79
N ASP A 76 1.88 -13.66 -46.92
CA ASP A 76 1.91 -12.20 -47.06
C ASP A 76 2.59 -11.77 -48.36
N ASN A 77 2.05 -10.70 -48.94
CA ASN A 77 2.47 -10.11 -50.21
C ASN A 77 2.26 -10.99 -51.45
N ASP A 78 1.41 -12.03 -51.36
CA ASP A 78 0.91 -12.74 -52.54
C ASP A 78 0.26 -11.74 -53.52
N ILE A 79 0.67 -11.77 -54.80
CA ILE A 79 0.18 -10.84 -55.83
C ILE A 79 -1.21 -11.28 -56.30
N VAL A 80 -2.26 -10.62 -55.81
CA VAL A 80 -3.64 -10.86 -56.22
C VAL A 80 -3.96 -10.00 -57.43
N THR A 81 -4.63 -10.59 -58.44
CA THR A 81 -5.14 -9.84 -59.60
C THR A 81 -6.66 -9.80 -59.58
N PHE A 82 -7.20 -8.58 -59.66
CA PHE A 82 -8.63 -8.29 -59.73
C PHE A 82 -8.94 -7.74 -61.12
N SER A 83 -9.72 -8.49 -61.91
CA SER A 83 -10.16 -8.06 -63.24
C SER A 83 -11.69 -7.95 -63.28
N LEU A 84 -12.22 -6.81 -63.69
CA LEU A 84 -13.66 -6.53 -63.76
C LEU A 84 -14.13 -6.60 -65.22
N PHE A 85 -15.17 -7.39 -65.47
CA PHE A 85 -15.75 -7.62 -66.80
C PHE A 85 -17.19 -7.16 -66.86
N THR A 86 -17.60 -6.61 -68.00
CA THR A 86 -19.01 -6.64 -68.41
C THR A 86 -19.21 -7.66 -69.53
N ARG A 87 -20.46 -8.08 -69.72
CA ARG A 87 -20.84 -9.09 -70.71
C ARG A 87 -22.00 -8.57 -71.55
N ASP A 88 -21.69 -8.28 -72.80
CA ASP A 88 -22.66 -7.81 -73.81
C ASP A 88 -22.67 -8.78 -74.99
N GLU A 89 -23.85 -9.16 -75.48
CA GLU A 89 -24.07 -10.12 -76.60
C GLU A 89 -23.14 -11.36 -76.66
N ASN A 90 -22.76 -11.94 -75.51
CA ASN A 90 -21.79 -13.05 -75.34
C ASN A 90 -20.29 -12.72 -75.58
N ILE A 91 -19.92 -11.45 -75.60
CA ILE A 91 -18.53 -10.99 -75.55
C ILE A 91 -18.23 -10.52 -74.12
N GLU A 92 -17.20 -11.10 -73.50
CA GLU A 92 -16.63 -10.59 -72.25
C GLU A 92 -15.66 -9.44 -72.55
N ARG A 93 -15.94 -8.26 -72.00
CA ARG A 93 -15.09 -7.08 -72.12
C ARG A 93 -14.51 -6.73 -70.76
N GLU A 94 -13.18 -6.83 -70.62
CA GLU A 94 -12.46 -6.33 -69.44
C GLU A 94 -12.58 -4.80 -69.41
N LEU A 95 -13.12 -4.27 -68.32
CA LEU A 95 -13.31 -2.84 -68.08
C LEU A 95 -12.15 -2.24 -67.28
N ALA A 96 -11.69 -2.97 -66.27
CA ALA A 96 -10.54 -2.62 -65.45
C ALA A 96 -9.83 -3.88 -64.95
N SER A 97 -8.52 -3.79 -64.73
CA SER A 97 -7.74 -4.83 -64.07
C SER A 97 -6.59 -4.22 -63.29
N ILE A 98 -6.28 -4.78 -62.12
CA ILE A 98 -5.18 -4.36 -61.25
C ILE A 98 -4.56 -5.59 -60.57
N SER A 99 -3.23 -5.59 -60.45
CA SER A 99 -2.44 -6.61 -59.76
C SER A 99 -1.56 -5.95 -58.72
N LEU A 100 -1.60 -6.43 -57.48
CA LEU A 100 -0.91 -5.83 -56.33
C LEU A 100 -0.68 -6.87 -55.22
N PRO A 101 0.35 -6.71 -54.38
CA PRO A 101 0.50 -7.53 -53.17
C PRO A 101 -0.67 -7.29 -52.21
N GLN A 102 -1.13 -8.36 -51.57
CA GLN A 102 -2.12 -8.33 -50.50
C GLN A 102 -1.57 -9.07 -49.27
N LYS A 103 -2.06 -8.75 -48.07
CA LYS A 103 -1.65 -9.43 -46.83
C LYS A 103 -2.53 -10.64 -46.56
N LYS A 104 -1.97 -11.68 -45.94
CA LYS A 104 -2.77 -12.76 -45.38
C LYS A 104 -3.51 -12.21 -44.18
N ILE A 105 -4.84 -12.28 -44.21
CA ILE A 105 -5.67 -11.88 -43.06
C ILE A 105 -5.50 -12.95 -41.97
N ARG A 106 -4.94 -12.55 -40.82
CA ARG A 106 -4.83 -13.39 -39.62
C ARG A 106 -6.18 -13.93 -39.14
N HIS A 107 -6.14 -15.11 -38.53
CA HIS A 107 -7.29 -15.80 -37.95
C HIS A 107 -7.54 -15.27 -36.53
N TRP A 108 -7.98 -14.01 -36.45
CA TRP A 108 -8.08 -13.26 -35.20
C TRP A 108 -8.96 -13.94 -34.15
N LYS A 109 -8.39 -14.25 -32.97
CA LYS A 109 -9.11 -14.55 -31.74
C LYS A 109 -9.13 -13.31 -30.86
N ILE A 110 -10.32 -12.89 -30.44
CA ILE A 110 -10.51 -11.69 -29.63
C ILE A 110 -11.08 -12.10 -28.29
N TYR A 111 -10.23 -12.03 -27.28
CA TYR A 111 -10.55 -12.29 -25.88
C TYR A 111 -11.17 -11.02 -25.31
N VAL A 112 -12.41 -11.10 -24.86
CA VAL A 112 -13.15 -9.98 -24.27
C VAL A 112 -13.33 -10.26 -22.78
N ALA A 113 -12.61 -9.50 -21.96
CA ALA A 113 -12.68 -9.52 -20.50
C ALA A 113 -13.57 -8.36 -20.03
N HIS A 114 -14.60 -8.68 -19.25
CA HIS A 114 -15.42 -7.69 -18.55
C HIS A 114 -14.74 -7.35 -17.23
N ASP A 115 -14.67 -6.08 -16.87
CA ASP A 115 -14.18 -5.65 -15.56
C ASP A 115 -14.93 -4.41 -15.07
N MET A 116 -14.70 -4.08 -13.80
CA MET A 116 -15.15 -2.86 -13.12
C MET A 116 -13.90 -2.30 -12.45
N HIS A 117 -13.64 -1.00 -12.63
CA HIS A 117 -12.49 -0.35 -12.02
C HIS A 117 -12.80 0.00 -10.57
N LEU A 118 -11.98 -0.50 -9.65
CA LEU A 118 -12.08 -0.24 -8.22
C LEU A 118 -11.36 1.05 -7.86
N ASP A 119 -12.13 2.00 -7.29
CA ASP A 119 -11.62 3.21 -6.67
C ASP A 119 -12.29 3.44 -5.30
N ILE A 120 -11.55 3.30 -4.20
CA ILE A 120 -12.14 3.42 -2.85
C ILE A 120 -12.35 4.89 -2.46
N GLY A 121 -13.60 5.35 -2.52
CA GLY A 121 -14.01 6.71 -2.16
C GLY A 121 -14.22 7.65 -3.35
N TYR A 122 -13.68 7.32 -4.52
CA TYR A 122 -13.70 8.21 -5.68
C TYR A 122 -15.11 8.64 -6.05
N THR A 123 -16.00 7.72 -6.44
CA THR A 123 -17.34 8.05 -6.96
C THR A 123 -18.42 8.28 -5.89
N ASP A 124 -18.21 7.75 -4.69
CA ASP A 124 -19.17 7.71 -3.56
C ASP A 124 -18.41 7.43 -2.25
N TYR A 125 -19.06 7.49 -1.09
CA TYR A 125 -18.39 7.25 0.20
C TYR A 125 -17.74 5.85 0.28
N GLN A 126 -16.58 5.77 0.93
CA GLN A 126 -15.78 4.54 1.02
C GLN A 126 -16.58 3.36 1.59
N GLU A 127 -17.36 3.58 2.65
CA GLU A 127 -18.18 2.52 3.27
C GLU A 127 -19.36 2.09 2.39
N ASP A 128 -19.99 3.01 1.65
CA ASP A 128 -21.07 2.67 0.71
C ASP A 128 -20.57 1.85 -0.48
N LEU A 129 -19.38 2.19 -0.99
CA LEU A 129 -18.70 1.40 -2.02
C LEU A 129 -18.36 -0.01 -1.52
N ILE A 130 -17.65 -0.10 -0.40
CA ILE A 130 -17.13 -1.36 0.13
C ILE A 130 -18.26 -2.28 0.62
N HIS A 131 -19.27 -1.77 1.31
CA HIS A 131 -20.29 -2.61 1.98
C HIS A 131 -21.59 -2.78 1.17
N THR A 132 -21.88 -1.90 0.20
CA THR A 132 -23.14 -1.93 -0.55
C THR A 132 -22.93 -2.12 -2.06
N LEU A 133 -22.24 -1.20 -2.73
CA LEU A 133 -22.20 -1.14 -4.20
C LEU A 133 -21.33 -2.25 -4.83
N PHE A 134 -20.10 -2.46 -4.35
CA PHE A 134 -19.23 -3.51 -4.88
C PHE A 134 -19.83 -4.93 -4.72
N PRO A 135 -20.45 -5.29 -3.57
CA PRO A 135 -21.17 -6.56 -3.44
C PRO A 135 -22.37 -6.68 -4.38
N GLU A 136 -23.15 -5.60 -4.60
CA GLU A 136 -24.30 -5.59 -5.52
C GLU A 136 -23.87 -5.82 -6.98
N TYR A 137 -22.74 -5.26 -7.43
CA TYR A 137 -22.22 -5.52 -8.78
C TYR A 137 -21.78 -6.98 -8.97
N LEU A 138 -21.28 -7.63 -7.91
CA LEU A 138 -20.93 -9.06 -7.96
C LEU A 138 -22.17 -9.96 -7.92
N ASP A 139 -23.29 -9.51 -7.33
CA ASP A 139 -24.58 -10.19 -7.47
C ASP A 139 -25.07 -10.16 -8.94
N GLU A 140 -25.02 -9.00 -9.59
CA GLU A 140 -25.39 -8.82 -11.01
C GLU A 140 -24.56 -9.74 -11.93
N VAL A 141 -23.24 -9.81 -11.70
CA VAL A 141 -22.33 -10.73 -12.40
C VAL A 141 -22.74 -12.19 -12.20
N LEU A 142 -23.05 -12.60 -10.96
CA LEU A 142 -23.46 -13.97 -10.66
C LEU A 142 -24.85 -14.32 -11.20
N GLU A 143 -25.73 -13.35 -11.42
CA GLU A 143 -27.01 -13.53 -12.12
C GLU A 143 -26.78 -13.73 -13.63
N GLU A 144 -25.97 -12.87 -14.28
CA GLU A 144 -25.71 -12.98 -15.72
C GLU A 144 -24.87 -14.21 -16.10
N ILE A 145 -23.99 -14.69 -15.21
CA ILE A 145 -23.30 -15.97 -15.36
C ILE A 145 -24.29 -17.14 -15.42
N ASP A 146 -25.36 -17.08 -14.62
CA ASP A 146 -26.46 -18.05 -14.61
C ASP A 146 -27.36 -17.93 -15.85
N ASN A 147 -27.69 -16.70 -16.27
CA ASN A 147 -28.50 -16.42 -17.47
C ASN A 147 -27.82 -16.90 -18.77
N THR A 148 -26.49 -16.87 -18.80
CA THR A 148 -25.67 -17.28 -19.96
C THR A 148 -25.20 -18.74 -19.95
N LYS A 149 -25.48 -19.54 -18.91
CA LYS A 149 -24.90 -20.90 -18.75
C LYS A 149 -25.31 -21.92 -19.82
N GLU A 150 -26.46 -21.72 -20.46
CA GLU A 150 -26.96 -22.57 -21.56
C GLU A 150 -26.55 -22.04 -22.94
N TRP A 151 -25.77 -20.96 -23.02
CA TRP A 151 -25.27 -20.42 -24.29
C TRP A 151 -24.07 -21.25 -24.79
N GLU A 152 -23.74 -21.11 -26.07
CA GLU A 152 -22.50 -21.68 -26.64
C GLU A 152 -21.26 -21.23 -25.85
N LYS A 153 -20.29 -22.13 -25.68
CA LYS A 153 -19.22 -21.99 -24.68
C LYS A 153 -18.49 -20.65 -24.70
N ASP A 154 -18.10 -20.18 -25.89
CA ASP A 154 -17.33 -18.94 -26.06
C ASP A 154 -18.19 -17.68 -25.90
N ASN A 155 -19.52 -17.83 -25.88
CA ASN A 155 -20.48 -16.77 -25.64
C ASN A 155 -20.90 -16.67 -24.16
N GLN A 156 -20.65 -17.69 -23.34
CA GLN A 156 -21.02 -17.67 -21.91
C GLN A 156 -20.27 -16.56 -21.16
N LEU A 157 -20.91 -15.79 -20.29
CA LEU A 157 -20.22 -14.75 -19.53
C LEU A 157 -19.09 -15.36 -18.71
N LYS A 158 -17.91 -14.75 -18.77
CA LYS A 158 -16.85 -14.94 -17.79
C LYS A 158 -16.48 -13.61 -17.19
N TYR A 159 -16.21 -13.57 -15.88
CA TYR A 159 -15.90 -12.34 -15.17
C TYR A 159 -14.58 -12.45 -14.39
N PRO A 160 -13.48 -11.85 -14.89
CA PRO A 160 -12.28 -11.63 -14.12
C PRO A 160 -12.45 -10.46 -13.15
N VAL A 161 -12.34 -10.73 -11.85
CA VAL A 161 -12.30 -9.67 -10.83
C VAL A 161 -11.01 -8.85 -11.00
N GLU A 162 -11.09 -7.52 -10.90
CA GLU A 162 -9.95 -6.61 -11.18
C GLU A 162 -8.95 -6.50 -10.01
N ALA A 163 -9.47 -6.48 -8.77
CA ALA A 163 -8.69 -6.43 -7.54
C ALA A 163 -9.32 -7.36 -6.49
N SER A 164 -8.50 -8.15 -5.79
CA SER A 164 -9.03 -9.17 -4.87
C SER A 164 -9.73 -8.60 -3.62
N TYR A 165 -9.53 -7.31 -3.30
CA TYR A 165 -10.28 -6.60 -2.26
C TYR A 165 -11.80 -6.61 -2.49
N LEU A 166 -12.28 -6.59 -3.74
CA LEU A 166 -13.70 -6.72 -4.09
C LEU A 166 -14.35 -7.98 -3.50
N LEU A 167 -13.56 -9.05 -3.33
CA LEU A 167 -13.99 -10.25 -2.63
C LEU A 167 -13.67 -10.14 -1.13
N TYR A 168 -12.40 -9.97 -0.80
CA TYR A 168 -11.87 -10.03 0.57
C TYR A 168 -12.52 -9.00 1.51
N GLY A 169 -12.44 -7.72 1.18
CA GLY A 169 -12.77 -6.61 2.10
C GLY A 169 -14.21 -6.12 1.93
N SER A 170 -14.88 -6.62 0.91
CA SER A 170 -16.19 -6.16 0.44
C SER A 170 -17.19 -7.32 0.42
N ALA A 171 -17.28 -8.10 -0.67
CA ALA A 171 -18.38 -9.04 -0.86
C ALA A 171 -18.43 -10.18 0.18
N LEU A 172 -17.29 -10.68 0.66
CA LEU A 172 -17.26 -11.70 1.71
C LEU A 172 -17.75 -11.16 3.07
N ALA A 173 -17.61 -9.86 3.34
CA ALA A 173 -18.17 -9.25 4.55
C ALA A 173 -19.69 -9.00 4.42
N ALA A 174 -20.19 -8.78 3.20
CA ALA A 174 -21.55 -8.34 2.93
C ALA A 174 -22.52 -9.44 2.42
N ARG A 175 -22.08 -10.68 2.25
CA ARG A 175 -22.90 -11.77 1.67
C ARG A 175 -22.92 -13.04 2.53
N ASN A 176 -24.00 -13.81 2.38
CA ASN A 176 -24.24 -15.02 3.16
C ASN A 176 -23.44 -16.23 2.65
N ALA A 177 -23.45 -17.33 3.41
CA ALA A 177 -22.62 -18.49 3.11
C ALA A 177 -22.99 -19.18 1.78
N ASP A 178 -24.27 -19.22 1.39
CA ASP A 178 -24.68 -19.83 0.10
C ASP A 178 -24.18 -19.03 -1.11
N TRP A 179 -24.17 -17.70 -1.00
CA TRP A 179 -23.57 -16.84 -2.01
C TRP A 179 -22.08 -17.14 -2.17
N ILE A 180 -21.37 -17.37 -1.06
CA ILE A 180 -19.95 -17.72 -1.05
C ILE A 180 -19.73 -19.10 -1.69
N GLU A 181 -20.58 -20.09 -1.42
CA GLU A 181 -20.48 -21.39 -2.12
C GLU A 181 -20.79 -21.25 -3.62
N LYS A 182 -21.78 -20.43 -4.03
CA LYS A 182 -22.02 -20.11 -5.45
C LYS A 182 -20.81 -19.42 -6.10
N LEU A 183 -20.12 -18.51 -5.40
CA LEU A 183 -18.87 -17.92 -5.86
C LEU A 183 -17.80 -19.01 -6.06
N LYS A 184 -17.60 -19.91 -5.09
CA LYS A 184 -16.63 -21.02 -5.20
C LYS A 184 -16.92 -21.93 -6.39
N GLU A 185 -18.18 -22.28 -6.64
CA GLU A 185 -18.58 -23.07 -7.82
C GLU A 185 -18.19 -22.38 -9.14
N ASN A 186 -18.34 -21.05 -9.22
CA ASN A 186 -17.98 -20.26 -10.40
C ASN A 186 -16.48 -20.06 -10.58
N LEU A 187 -15.71 -20.01 -9.48
CA LEU A 187 -14.25 -20.03 -9.50
C LEU A 187 -13.71 -21.40 -9.97
N ILE A 188 -14.22 -22.50 -9.39
CA ILE A 188 -13.82 -23.87 -9.74
C ILE A 188 -14.16 -24.21 -11.20
N SER A 189 -15.30 -23.75 -11.70
CA SER A 189 -15.72 -23.95 -13.10
C SER A 189 -15.10 -22.97 -14.10
N LYS A 190 -14.23 -22.04 -13.65
CA LYS A 190 -13.63 -20.96 -14.46
C LYS A 190 -14.68 -20.10 -15.21
N ARG A 191 -15.83 -19.84 -14.59
CA ARG A 191 -16.76 -18.76 -14.98
C ARG A 191 -16.37 -17.43 -14.34
N MET A 192 -15.67 -17.47 -13.21
CA MET A 192 -15.00 -16.31 -12.60
C MET A 192 -13.55 -16.67 -12.27
N ASN A 193 -12.71 -15.65 -12.08
CA ASN A 193 -11.46 -15.76 -11.32
C ASN A 193 -11.16 -14.43 -10.60
N TYR A 194 -10.11 -14.43 -9.79
CA TYR A 194 -9.61 -13.25 -9.08
C TYR A 194 -8.07 -13.17 -9.18
N PRO A 195 -7.48 -11.98 -9.04
CA PRO A 195 -6.07 -11.75 -9.39
C PRO A 195 -5.14 -11.81 -8.18
N TYR A 196 -3.83 -11.66 -8.43
CA TYR A 196 -2.79 -11.54 -7.41
C TYR A 196 -2.74 -10.17 -6.72
N ASN A 197 -3.15 -9.09 -7.38
CA ASN A 197 -3.16 -7.76 -6.75
C ASN A 197 -4.28 -7.67 -5.71
N TYR A 198 -3.93 -7.07 -4.58
CA TYR A 198 -4.86 -6.82 -3.48
C TYR A 198 -5.77 -5.63 -3.81
N LEU A 199 -5.13 -4.49 -4.07
CA LEU A 199 -5.68 -3.20 -4.52
C LEU A 199 -4.80 -2.68 -5.67
N HIS A 200 -4.99 -1.44 -6.12
CA HIS A 200 -4.09 -0.74 -7.03
C HIS A 200 -3.21 0.23 -6.23
N PHE A 201 -1.89 0.15 -6.40
CA PHE A 201 -0.93 0.79 -5.48
C PHE A 201 0.08 1.68 -6.19
N ALA A 202 0.40 2.84 -5.61
CA ALA A 202 1.62 3.56 -5.95
C ALA A 202 2.84 2.82 -5.35
N THR A 203 3.27 1.72 -5.99
CA THR A 203 4.20 0.73 -5.37
C THR A 203 5.58 1.26 -5.00
N GLU A 204 5.93 2.47 -5.43
CA GLU A 204 7.17 3.18 -5.15
C GLU A 204 7.14 3.81 -3.74
N GLY A 205 5.94 4.12 -3.23
CA GLY A 205 5.71 4.68 -1.89
C GLY A 205 5.67 3.65 -0.76
N MET A 206 5.29 2.40 -1.07
CA MET A 206 5.02 1.33 -0.10
C MET A 206 6.23 0.99 0.81
N GLY A 207 5.99 0.31 1.92
CA GLY A 207 7.03 -0.32 2.74
C GLY A 207 7.60 -1.62 2.13
N THR A 208 8.81 -2.00 2.53
CA THR A 208 9.54 -3.16 1.98
C THR A 208 8.84 -4.51 2.21
N GLU A 209 8.18 -4.72 3.34
CA GLU A 209 7.38 -5.95 3.55
C GLU A 209 6.01 -5.84 2.86
N GLN A 210 5.47 -4.63 2.63
CA GLN A 210 4.14 -4.45 2.04
C GLN A 210 4.03 -5.02 0.62
N ILE A 211 5.05 -4.85 -0.23
CA ILE A 211 5.06 -5.43 -1.58
C ILE A 211 4.95 -6.97 -1.59
N VAL A 212 5.37 -7.63 -0.50
CA VAL A 212 5.17 -9.08 -0.30
C VAL A 212 3.84 -9.35 0.40
N ARG A 213 3.46 -8.54 1.39
CA ARG A 213 2.25 -8.67 2.20
C ARG A 213 0.96 -8.60 1.38
N GLN A 214 0.88 -7.72 0.38
CA GLN A 214 -0.30 -7.65 -0.51
C GLN A 214 -0.59 -9.01 -1.18
N ASN A 215 0.46 -9.70 -1.65
CA ASN A 215 0.35 -11.02 -2.28
C ASN A 215 -0.11 -12.10 -1.31
N TYR A 216 0.18 -11.96 -0.01
CA TYR A 216 -0.28 -12.90 1.02
C TYR A 216 -1.81 -12.88 1.15
N TYR A 217 -2.44 -11.71 1.10
CA TYR A 217 -3.89 -11.60 1.23
C TYR A 217 -4.62 -12.27 0.06
N SER A 218 -4.17 -12.05 -1.16
CA SER A 218 -4.77 -12.65 -2.37
C SER A 218 -4.41 -14.13 -2.52
N ALA A 219 -3.14 -14.50 -2.43
CA ALA A 219 -2.67 -15.85 -2.80
C ALA A 219 -2.67 -16.87 -1.65
N ARG A 220 -2.72 -16.42 -0.39
CA ARG A 220 -2.80 -17.29 0.79
C ARG A 220 -4.14 -17.15 1.50
N PHE A 221 -4.45 -15.99 2.06
CA PHE A 221 -5.63 -15.79 2.91
C PHE A 221 -6.94 -16.02 2.15
N LEU A 222 -7.11 -15.42 0.97
CA LEU A 222 -8.34 -15.57 0.18
C LEU A 222 -8.47 -16.97 -0.42
N ASN A 223 -7.36 -17.60 -0.82
CA ASN A 223 -7.31 -19.01 -1.21
C ASN A 223 -7.73 -19.95 -0.06
N ASP A 224 -7.35 -19.67 1.19
CA ASP A 224 -7.79 -20.46 2.34
C ASP A 224 -9.31 -20.42 2.56
N ILE A 225 -9.96 -19.30 2.25
CA ILE A 225 -11.42 -19.14 2.35
C ILE A 225 -12.14 -19.74 1.13
N LEU A 226 -11.63 -19.50 -0.09
CA LEU A 226 -12.30 -19.83 -1.35
C LEU A 226 -11.92 -21.21 -1.93
N GLY A 227 -10.80 -21.81 -1.50
CA GLY A 227 -10.35 -23.14 -1.95
C GLY A 227 -9.86 -23.21 -3.39
N THR A 228 -9.78 -22.06 -4.05
CA THR A 228 -9.24 -21.88 -5.40
C THR A 228 -8.18 -20.80 -5.32
N PRO A 229 -6.94 -21.03 -5.79
CA PRO A 229 -5.88 -20.01 -5.78
C PRO A 229 -6.23 -18.87 -6.76
N PRO A 230 -5.61 -17.69 -6.61
CA PRO A 230 -5.74 -16.63 -7.60
C PRO A 230 -5.27 -17.11 -8.98
N ALA A 231 -5.91 -16.57 -10.00
CA ALA A 231 -5.43 -16.65 -11.36
C ALA A 231 -4.10 -15.92 -11.49
N LYS A 232 -3.20 -16.41 -12.36
CA LYS A 232 -1.77 -16.01 -12.35
C LYS A 232 -1.48 -14.64 -12.97
N TYR A 233 -2.44 -13.73 -12.96
CA TYR A 233 -2.33 -12.35 -13.41
C TYR A 233 -2.52 -11.35 -12.27
N ALA A 234 -1.98 -10.15 -12.45
CA ALA A 234 -2.46 -8.93 -11.79
C ALA A 234 -2.95 -7.95 -12.87
N VAL A 235 -3.79 -6.99 -12.46
CA VAL A 235 -4.18 -5.83 -13.27
C VAL A 235 -3.54 -4.59 -12.66
N HIS A 236 -2.89 -3.78 -13.49
CA HIS A 236 -2.50 -2.41 -13.14
C HIS A 236 -3.22 -1.47 -14.11
N THR A 237 -4.16 -0.72 -13.56
CA THR A 237 -5.06 0.26 -14.19
C THR A 237 -4.90 1.63 -13.50
N ASP A 238 -5.44 2.69 -14.11
CA ASP A 238 -5.39 4.11 -13.65
C ASP A 238 -4.02 4.61 -13.08
N ASP A 239 -2.94 4.12 -13.69
CA ASP A 239 -1.51 4.44 -13.47
C ASP A 239 -0.88 4.29 -12.06
N ALA A 240 -1.16 3.13 -11.44
CA ALA A 240 -0.33 2.52 -10.41
C ALA A 240 1.06 2.07 -10.94
N GLY A 241 2.03 3.00 -10.94
CA GLY A 241 3.44 2.75 -11.34
C GLY A 241 4.14 1.67 -10.52
N PHE A 242 5.13 1.00 -11.13
CA PHE A 242 5.77 -0.18 -10.55
C PHE A 242 7.27 0.00 -10.27
N SER A 243 7.67 -0.21 -9.01
CA SER A 243 9.07 -0.38 -8.65
C SER A 243 9.66 -1.65 -9.28
N TRP A 244 10.92 -1.63 -9.70
CA TRP A 244 11.53 -2.78 -10.39
C TRP A 244 11.47 -4.08 -9.54
N SER A 245 11.66 -3.96 -8.22
CA SER A 245 11.60 -5.09 -7.27
C SER A 245 10.18 -5.63 -7.03
N HIS A 246 9.12 -4.88 -7.38
CA HIS A 246 7.75 -5.38 -7.32
C HIS A 246 7.57 -6.59 -8.26
N VAL A 247 8.22 -6.58 -9.43
CA VAL A 247 8.24 -7.71 -10.39
C VAL A 247 8.83 -8.97 -9.73
N ASP A 248 9.91 -8.83 -8.97
CA ASP A 248 10.52 -9.95 -8.25
C ASP A 248 9.59 -10.47 -7.12
N ALA A 249 8.87 -9.58 -6.42
CA ALA A 249 7.94 -9.95 -5.36
C ALA A 249 6.72 -10.73 -5.89
N LEU A 250 6.07 -10.23 -6.95
CA LEU A 250 4.94 -10.89 -7.62
C LEU A 250 5.33 -12.28 -8.16
N THR A 251 6.48 -12.37 -8.85
CA THR A 251 6.96 -13.65 -9.39
C THR A 251 7.38 -14.63 -8.30
N SER A 252 7.93 -14.15 -7.18
CA SER A 252 8.23 -14.97 -6.01
C SER A 252 6.97 -15.55 -5.34
N ALA A 253 5.82 -14.85 -5.44
CA ALA A 253 4.52 -15.34 -4.99
C ALA A 253 3.85 -16.33 -5.98
N GLY A 254 4.41 -16.51 -7.18
CA GLY A 254 3.91 -17.45 -8.19
C GLY A 254 3.08 -16.83 -9.32
N GLN A 255 2.96 -15.49 -9.37
CA GLN A 255 2.35 -14.78 -10.49
C GLN A 255 3.19 -14.96 -11.77
N LYS A 256 2.52 -14.95 -12.93
CA LYS A 256 3.17 -15.09 -14.24
C LYS A 256 2.85 -13.95 -15.21
N TYR A 257 1.69 -13.34 -15.09
CA TYR A 257 1.12 -12.45 -16.09
C TYR A 257 0.84 -11.07 -15.48
N LEU A 258 0.86 -10.03 -16.31
CA LEU A 258 0.50 -8.67 -15.91
C LEU A 258 -0.33 -8.04 -17.03
N SER A 259 -1.60 -7.74 -16.77
CA SER A 259 -2.35 -6.85 -17.65
C SER A 259 -2.06 -5.42 -17.20
N PHE A 260 -1.50 -4.63 -18.11
CA PHE A 260 -0.92 -3.33 -17.81
C PHE A 260 -1.46 -2.31 -18.82
N ARG A 261 -1.67 -1.06 -18.37
CA ARG A 261 -2.21 0.00 -19.23
C ARG A 261 -1.49 1.30 -18.90
N LEU A 262 -0.48 1.67 -19.72
CA LEU A 262 0.21 2.95 -19.62
C LEU A 262 -0.79 4.09 -19.89
N GLN A 263 -1.33 4.72 -18.86
CA GLN A 263 -2.31 5.79 -19.01
C GLN A 263 -1.63 7.11 -19.39
N ASP A 264 -0.44 7.38 -18.85
CA ASP A 264 0.41 8.53 -19.21
C ASP A 264 0.81 8.55 -20.69
N SER A 265 0.75 7.39 -21.37
CA SER A 265 0.90 7.33 -22.83
C SER A 265 -0.25 7.99 -23.62
N ASN A 266 -1.38 8.25 -22.96
CA ASN A 266 -2.64 8.68 -23.55
C ASN A 266 -3.18 10.02 -23.01
N TRP A 267 -2.60 10.67 -21.99
CA TRP A 267 -3.04 12.01 -21.60
C TRP A 267 -2.32 13.14 -22.38
N ASN A 268 -1.07 12.91 -22.78
CA ASN A 268 -0.27 13.87 -23.57
C ASN A 268 -0.36 13.60 -25.09
N TYR A 269 -1.58 13.68 -25.65
CA TYR A 269 -1.89 13.36 -27.05
C TYR A 269 -1.33 14.32 -28.11
N GLU A 270 -0.71 15.45 -27.75
CA GLU A 270 -0.29 16.46 -28.73
C GLU A 270 0.75 15.96 -29.74
N ASP A 271 1.58 14.97 -29.38
CA ASP A 271 2.64 14.41 -30.24
C ASP A 271 2.39 12.96 -30.75
N GLY A 272 1.31 12.28 -30.32
CA GLY A 272 0.89 10.97 -30.85
C GLY A 272 1.91 9.81 -30.77
N HIS A 273 2.97 9.93 -29.97
CA HIS A 273 4.15 9.05 -30.01
C HIS A 273 4.69 8.68 -28.62
N CYS A 274 3.89 7.98 -27.80
CA CYS A 274 4.47 7.09 -26.78
C CYS A 274 5.51 6.15 -27.42
N PRO A 275 6.63 5.81 -26.76
CA PRO A 275 7.58 4.84 -27.27
C PRO A 275 6.81 3.54 -27.55
N LYS A 276 7.08 2.95 -28.71
CA LYS A 276 6.53 1.66 -29.07
C LYS A 276 7.16 0.55 -28.23
N TYR A 277 6.82 0.49 -26.94
CA TYR A 277 6.87 -0.78 -26.23
C TYR A 277 6.06 -1.80 -27.04
N PRO A 278 6.61 -3.00 -27.27
CA PRO A 278 5.83 -4.08 -27.86
C PRO A 278 4.56 -4.28 -27.04
N ARG A 279 3.40 -4.47 -27.68
CA ARG A 279 2.13 -4.69 -26.94
C ARG A 279 2.13 -5.98 -26.09
N LEU A 280 3.07 -6.89 -26.36
CA LEU A 280 3.38 -8.07 -25.55
C LEU A 280 4.88 -8.17 -25.34
N PHE A 281 5.32 -8.28 -24.09
CA PHE A 281 6.73 -8.39 -23.70
C PHE A 281 6.89 -9.15 -22.39
N TYR A 282 8.09 -9.66 -22.12
CA TYR A 282 8.49 -10.10 -20.79
C TYR A 282 9.09 -8.93 -20.01
N LEU A 283 8.41 -8.45 -18.97
CA LEU A 283 8.96 -7.54 -17.98
C LEU A 283 9.84 -8.34 -17.02
N ARG A 284 11.14 -8.04 -16.95
CA ARG A 284 12.08 -8.76 -16.07
C ARG A 284 12.28 -8.01 -14.76
N GLY A 285 12.31 -8.77 -13.66
CA GLY A 285 12.76 -8.29 -12.36
C GLY A 285 14.29 -8.17 -12.30
N ARG A 286 14.81 -7.95 -11.09
CA ARG A 286 16.24 -7.91 -10.77
C ARG A 286 16.86 -9.30 -10.69
N THR A 287 16.08 -10.32 -10.30
CA THR A 287 16.58 -11.70 -10.26
C THR A 287 16.52 -12.34 -11.67
N PRO A 288 17.48 -13.21 -12.05
CA PRO A 288 17.54 -13.78 -13.40
C PRO A 288 16.30 -14.60 -13.80
N GLU A 289 15.62 -15.20 -12.83
CA GLU A 289 14.44 -16.03 -13.03
C GLU A 289 13.13 -15.24 -13.07
N SER A 290 13.08 -14.06 -12.45
CA SER A 290 11.88 -13.23 -12.34
C SER A 290 11.52 -12.54 -13.65
N LYS A 291 10.39 -12.95 -14.24
CA LYS A 291 9.75 -12.26 -15.34
C LYS A 291 8.24 -12.43 -15.33
N LEU A 292 7.52 -11.37 -15.68
CA LEU A 292 6.09 -11.38 -15.97
C LEU A 292 5.89 -11.29 -17.49
N LEU A 293 4.94 -12.03 -18.04
CA LEU A 293 4.44 -11.78 -19.39
C LEU A 293 3.42 -10.65 -19.31
N THR A 294 3.76 -9.51 -19.87
CA THR A 294 3.01 -8.26 -19.78
C THR A 294 2.30 -7.97 -21.10
N PHE A 295 1.02 -7.58 -21.01
CA PHE A 295 0.26 -7.02 -22.11
C PHE A 295 -0.01 -5.54 -21.84
N ASP A 296 0.38 -4.66 -22.77
CA ASP A 296 0.07 -3.23 -22.74
C ASP A 296 -1.22 -2.97 -23.52
N GLY A 297 -2.33 -2.74 -22.81
CA GLY A 297 -3.67 -2.53 -23.39
C GLY A 297 -3.96 -1.10 -23.84
N PRO A 298 -5.14 -0.85 -24.45
CA PRO A 298 -5.71 0.50 -24.53
C PRO A 298 -6.21 0.97 -23.15
N VAL A 299 -6.51 2.28 -23.02
CA VAL A 299 -7.07 2.87 -21.79
C VAL A 299 -8.38 2.18 -21.40
N TYR A 300 -8.61 2.00 -20.10
CA TYR A 300 -9.56 1.00 -19.60
C TYR A 300 -11.04 1.31 -19.83
N HIS A 301 -11.46 2.57 -19.77
CA HIS A 301 -12.81 2.98 -20.17
C HIS A 301 -13.04 3.05 -21.69
N PHE A 302 -12.00 2.99 -22.53
CA PHE A 302 -12.16 3.21 -23.97
C PHE A 302 -12.71 1.96 -24.67
N ASP A 303 -13.94 2.06 -25.18
CA ASP A 303 -14.53 1.08 -26.11
C ASP A 303 -14.30 1.52 -27.55
N ASP A 304 -13.02 1.52 -27.95
CA ASP A 304 -12.61 1.80 -29.33
C ASP A 304 -13.21 0.81 -30.33
N PHE A 305 -13.69 -0.35 -29.87
CA PHE A 305 -14.28 -1.42 -30.68
C PHE A 305 -15.80 -1.30 -30.83
N GLY A 306 -16.50 -0.53 -30.00
CA GLY A 306 -17.94 -0.30 -30.05
C GLY A 306 -18.80 -1.46 -29.53
N PHE A 307 -18.32 -2.28 -28.60
CA PHE A 307 -19.12 -3.35 -27.99
C PHE A 307 -20.28 -2.83 -27.12
N ARG A 308 -20.22 -1.60 -26.61
CA ARG A 308 -21.29 -0.99 -25.79
C ARG A 308 -22.42 -0.38 -26.64
N GLU A 309 -22.19 -0.25 -27.95
CA GLU A 309 -23.12 0.37 -28.89
C GLU A 309 -24.38 -0.48 -29.09
N SER A 310 -25.54 0.17 -29.20
CA SER A 310 -26.83 -0.51 -29.45
C SER A 310 -27.02 -0.95 -30.91
N THR A 311 -26.10 -0.57 -31.80
CA THR A 311 -26.16 -0.85 -33.24
C THR A 311 -24.89 -1.55 -33.70
N LEU A 312 -25.02 -2.83 -34.06
CA LEU A 312 -23.91 -3.73 -34.44
C LEU A 312 -23.04 -3.19 -35.58
N ASP A 313 -23.59 -2.41 -36.50
CA ASP A 313 -22.82 -1.79 -37.60
C ASP A 313 -21.71 -0.86 -37.09
N ILE A 314 -21.90 -0.18 -35.94
CA ILE A 314 -20.87 0.68 -35.34
C ILE A 314 -19.71 -0.18 -34.86
N THR A 315 -20.02 -1.26 -34.15
CA THR A 315 -19.09 -2.29 -33.67
C THR A 315 -18.30 -2.91 -34.83
N ILE A 316 -18.99 -3.34 -35.90
CA ILE A 316 -18.37 -3.93 -37.09
C ILE A 316 -17.41 -2.95 -37.77
N ASN A 317 -17.80 -1.67 -37.92
CA ASN A 317 -16.94 -0.67 -38.55
C ASN A 317 -15.69 -0.39 -37.71
N ARG A 318 -15.84 -0.17 -36.40
CA ARG A 318 -14.71 0.05 -35.47
C ARG A 318 -13.74 -1.12 -35.43
N ILE A 319 -14.25 -2.37 -35.33
CA ILE A 319 -13.43 -3.59 -35.42
C ILE A 319 -12.70 -3.68 -36.77
N THR A 320 -13.37 -3.29 -37.87
CA THR A 320 -12.77 -3.28 -39.21
C THR A 320 -11.58 -2.35 -39.26
N ASP A 321 -11.74 -1.10 -38.81
CA ASP A 321 -10.67 -0.11 -38.85
C ASP A 321 -9.50 -0.50 -37.93
N LEU A 322 -9.77 -0.87 -36.66
CA LEU A 322 -8.74 -1.21 -35.68
C LEU A 322 -7.92 -2.44 -36.06
N PHE A 323 -8.56 -3.55 -36.45
CA PHE A 323 -7.80 -4.76 -36.73
C PHE A 323 -6.99 -4.67 -38.02
N LEU A 324 -7.32 -3.77 -38.95
CA LEU A 324 -6.47 -3.50 -40.11
C LEU A 324 -5.15 -2.83 -39.71
N ASP A 325 -5.16 -1.92 -38.74
CA ASP A 325 -3.93 -1.37 -38.15
C ASP A 325 -3.15 -2.43 -37.36
N ARG A 326 -3.85 -3.37 -36.71
CA ARG A 326 -3.21 -4.51 -36.01
C ARG A 326 -2.68 -5.61 -36.94
N GLN A 327 -3.03 -5.65 -38.22
CA GLN A 327 -2.36 -6.49 -39.26
C GLN A 327 -0.95 -5.98 -39.63
N SER A 328 -0.33 -5.13 -38.80
CA SER A 328 1.04 -4.64 -38.93
C SER A 328 2.08 -5.70 -38.53
N GLU A 329 3.34 -5.49 -38.95
CA GLU A 329 4.46 -6.37 -38.60
C GLU A 329 4.84 -6.26 -37.11
N ASP A 330 4.56 -5.11 -36.48
CA ASP A 330 4.85 -4.81 -35.07
C ASP A 330 4.04 -5.64 -34.06
N TYR A 331 2.97 -6.33 -34.49
CA TYR A 331 2.18 -7.24 -33.66
C TYR A 331 1.99 -8.59 -34.37
N PRO A 332 2.90 -9.57 -34.24
CA PRO A 332 2.90 -10.80 -35.04
C PRO A 332 1.87 -11.86 -34.61
N TYR A 333 1.02 -11.57 -33.61
CA TYR A 333 0.14 -12.53 -32.96
C TYR A 333 -1.27 -12.54 -33.57
N GLU A 334 -1.95 -13.68 -33.55
CA GLU A 334 -3.37 -13.80 -33.99
C GLU A 334 -4.38 -13.64 -32.83
N SER A 335 -3.92 -13.51 -31.59
CA SER A 335 -4.76 -13.37 -30.40
C SER A 335 -4.62 -11.96 -29.83
N TYR A 336 -5.73 -11.35 -29.40
CA TYR A 336 -5.76 -9.99 -28.83
C TYR A 336 -6.73 -9.93 -27.63
N LEU A 337 -6.35 -9.18 -26.58
CA LEU A 337 -7.18 -8.97 -25.39
C LEU A 337 -7.83 -7.58 -25.42
N ILE A 338 -9.13 -7.55 -25.17
CA ILE A 338 -9.92 -6.35 -24.92
C ILE A 338 -10.45 -6.45 -23.50
N HIS A 339 -10.10 -5.48 -22.67
CA HIS A 339 -10.77 -5.25 -21.40
C HIS A 339 -11.89 -4.24 -21.60
N LEU A 340 -13.05 -4.45 -20.98
CA LEU A 340 -14.22 -3.59 -21.12
C LEU A 340 -14.75 -3.13 -19.76
N THR A 341 -14.07 -2.12 -19.22
CA THR A 341 -14.52 -1.41 -18.02
C THR A 341 -15.68 -0.50 -18.40
N LYS A 342 -16.77 -0.46 -17.64
CA LYS A 342 -17.84 0.52 -17.89
C LYS A 342 -17.27 1.95 -17.89
N VAL A 343 -17.91 2.87 -18.63
CA VAL A 343 -17.38 4.23 -18.90
C VAL A 343 -17.20 5.08 -17.63
N ARG A 344 -17.83 4.68 -16.52
CA ARG A 344 -17.71 5.30 -15.20
C ARG A 344 -17.06 4.27 -14.27
N ASP A 345 -16.14 4.72 -13.43
CA ASP A 345 -15.55 3.95 -12.33
C ASP A 345 -16.60 3.42 -11.37
N ASN A 346 -16.22 2.43 -10.57
CA ASN A 346 -17.09 1.82 -9.56
C ASN A 346 -18.49 1.47 -10.11
N SER A 347 -18.56 0.89 -11.31
CA SER A 347 -19.82 0.59 -11.99
C SER A 347 -19.84 -0.85 -12.53
N GLY A 348 -20.93 -1.58 -12.26
CA GLY A 348 -21.15 -2.96 -12.70
C GLY A 348 -21.20 -3.17 -14.22
N ILE A 349 -21.64 -4.35 -14.66
CA ILE A 349 -21.46 -4.81 -16.06
C ILE A 349 -22.26 -4.01 -17.12
N GLU A 350 -21.94 -4.24 -18.39
CA GLU A 350 -22.60 -3.62 -19.55
C GLU A 350 -23.23 -4.71 -20.46
N PRO A 351 -24.52 -5.07 -20.29
CA PRO A 351 -25.14 -6.23 -20.94
C PRO A 351 -25.11 -6.23 -22.47
N ASN A 352 -25.00 -5.06 -23.12
CA ASN A 352 -24.89 -4.97 -24.57
C ASN A 352 -23.65 -5.69 -25.13
N VAL A 353 -22.55 -5.72 -24.36
CA VAL A 353 -21.28 -6.34 -24.77
C VAL A 353 -21.47 -7.83 -25.08
N MET A 354 -22.13 -8.57 -24.18
CA MET A 354 -22.37 -10.01 -24.35
C MET A 354 -23.24 -10.29 -25.58
N HIS A 355 -24.31 -9.51 -25.76
CA HIS A 355 -25.22 -9.66 -26.89
C HIS A 355 -24.53 -9.34 -28.23
N ASN A 356 -23.66 -8.32 -28.26
CA ASN A 356 -22.88 -7.98 -29.44
C ASN A 356 -21.86 -9.08 -29.79
N ILE A 357 -21.21 -9.72 -28.80
CA ILE A 357 -20.34 -10.90 -29.03
C ILE A 357 -21.13 -12.03 -29.70
N VAL A 358 -22.32 -12.38 -29.18
CA VAL A 358 -23.19 -13.41 -29.80
C VAL A 358 -23.57 -13.03 -31.23
N ALA A 359 -23.93 -11.76 -31.47
CA ALA A 359 -24.34 -11.27 -32.78
C ALA A 359 -23.20 -11.27 -33.81
N LEU A 360 -21.96 -10.94 -33.39
CA LEU A 360 -20.76 -11.02 -34.23
C LEU A 360 -20.40 -12.47 -34.57
N ASN A 361 -20.37 -13.37 -33.57
CA ASN A 361 -20.09 -14.79 -33.76
C ASN A 361 -21.15 -15.52 -34.60
N SER A 362 -22.40 -15.03 -34.59
CA SER A 362 -23.52 -15.59 -35.38
C SER A 362 -23.70 -14.90 -36.74
N ARG A 363 -22.84 -13.95 -37.10
CA ARG A 363 -22.99 -13.12 -38.30
C ARG A 363 -22.88 -13.95 -39.58
N THR A 364 -23.80 -13.70 -40.50
CA THR A 364 -23.77 -14.23 -41.88
C THR A 364 -23.74 -13.09 -42.90
N ASP A 365 -23.41 -13.41 -44.15
CA ASP A 365 -23.64 -12.51 -45.29
C ASP A 365 -25.04 -12.69 -45.90
N ASP A 366 -25.35 -11.91 -46.95
CA ASP A 366 -26.65 -11.94 -47.64
C ASP A 366 -27.01 -13.30 -48.28
N GLU A 367 -26.03 -14.20 -48.44
CA GLU A 367 -26.22 -15.57 -48.94
C GLU A 367 -26.28 -16.61 -47.81
N GLY A 368 -26.20 -16.19 -46.54
CA GLY A 368 -26.24 -17.06 -45.37
C GLY A 368 -24.92 -17.75 -45.03
N ARG A 369 -23.78 -17.30 -45.60
CA ARG A 369 -22.46 -17.86 -45.29
C ARG A 369 -21.95 -17.27 -43.95
N PRO A 370 -21.47 -18.10 -43.00
CA PRO A 370 -21.03 -17.62 -41.70
C PRO A 370 -19.66 -16.93 -41.78
N TYR A 371 -19.54 -15.79 -41.11
CA TYR A 371 -18.25 -15.23 -40.75
C TYR A 371 -17.63 -16.09 -39.65
N VAL A 372 -16.33 -16.37 -39.76
CA VAL A 372 -15.58 -17.24 -38.84
C VAL A 372 -14.36 -16.54 -38.23
N PHE A 373 -13.92 -15.41 -38.80
CA PHE A 373 -12.97 -14.50 -38.17
C PHE A 373 -13.35 -13.02 -38.40
N PRO A 374 -13.03 -12.12 -37.47
CA PRO A 374 -12.54 -12.41 -36.12
C PRO A 374 -13.54 -13.22 -35.28
N HIS A 375 -13.04 -14.09 -34.40
CA HIS A 375 -13.84 -14.91 -33.48
C HIS A 375 -13.74 -14.33 -32.08
N PHE A 376 -14.88 -14.07 -31.44
CA PHE A 376 -14.97 -13.35 -30.17
C PHE A 376 -15.24 -14.32 -29.02
N ILE A 377 -14.57 -14.13 -27.90
CA ILE A 377 -14.62 -15.04 -26.75
C ILE A 377 -14.89 -14.21 -25.49
N ASN A 378 -16.01 -14.44 -24.80
CA ASN A 378 -16.18 -14.00 -23.42
C ASN A 378 -15.16 -14.75 -22.54
N SER A 379 -14.20 -14.02 -21.99
CA SER A 379 -12.95 -14.60 -21.48
C SER A 379 -12.55 -14.07 -20.11
N LEU A 380 -11.82 -14.88 -19.36
CA LEU A 380 -10.98 -14.42 -18.26
C LEU A 380 -9.66 -13.89 -18.84
N VAL A 381 -9.01 -12.95 -18.15
CA VAL A 381 -7.70 -12.40 -18.56
C VAL A 381 -6.65 -13.50 -18.74
N GLU A 382 -6.69 -14.55 -17.91
CA GLU A 382 -5.78 -15.70 -18.02
C GLU A 382 -5.93 -16.51 -19.32
N ASP A 383 -7.14 -16.58 -19.90
CA ASP A 383 -7.40 -17.37 -21.13
C ASP A 383 -6.54 -16.84 -22.31
N PHE A 384 -6.37 -15.51 -22.37
CA PHE A 384 -5.53 -14.83 -23.36
C PHE A 384 -4.04 -15.13 -23.14
N PHE A 385 -3.55 -14.97 -21.91
CA PHE A 385 -2.13 -15.20 -21.60
C PHE A 385 -1.72 -16.67 -21.77
N GLU A 386 -2.60 -17.63 -21.46
CA GLU A 386 -2.36 -19.05 -21.72
C GLU A 386 -2.28 -19.36 -23.23
N ASP A 387 -3.12 -18.72 -24.07
CA ASP A 387 -3.03 -18.86 -25.53
C ASP A 387 -1.75 -18.22 -26.09
N ILE A 388 -1.33 -17.06 -25.57
CA ILE A 388 -0.08 -16.40 -25.94
C ILE A 388 1.15 -17.23 -25.53
N GLU A 389 1.23 -17.73 -24.29
CA GLU A 389 2.34 -18.57 -23.82
C GLU A 389 2.42 -19.89 -24.61
N THR A 390 1.27 -20.45 -25.00
CA THR A 390 1.18 -21.71 -25.78
C THR A 390 1.74 -21.56 -27.20
N HIS A 391 1.42 -20.47 -27.89
CA HIS A 391 1.70 -20.33 -29.33
C HIS A 391 2.89 -19.43 -29.68
N TYR A 392 3.23 -18.44 -28.82
CA TYR A 392 4.10 -17.33 -29.22
C TYR A 392 5.27 -17.00 -28.29
N LYS A 393 5.40 -17.65 -27.13
CA LYS A 393 6.43 -17.35 -26.10
C LYS A 393 7.87 -17.16 -26.63
N ASP A 394 8.25 -17.86 -27.71
CA ASP A 394 9.61 -17.88 -28.24
C ASP A 394 9.95 -16.64 -29.12
N ILE A 395 8.95 -15.81 -29.46
CA ILE A 395 9.12 -14.56 -30.22
C ILE A 395 8.82 -13.30 -29.39
N ILE A 396 8.45 -13.43 -28.12
CA ILE A 396 8.09 -12.31 -27.25
C ILE A 396 9.38 -11.61 -26.75
N PRO A 397 9.52 -10.29 -26.96
CA PRO A 397 10.69 -9.51 -26.52
C PRO A 397 10.76 -9.36 -25.00
N SER A 398 11.79 -8.69 -24.47
CA SER A 398 11.89 -8.38 -23.03
C SER A 398 12.33 -6.94 -22.78
N VAL A 399 11.87 -6.36 -21.67
CA VAL A 399 12.34 -5.09 -21.10
C VAL A 399 12.50 -5.22 -19.57
N GLN A 400 13.11 -4.24 -18.91
CA GLN A 400 13.36 -4.26 -17.46
C GLN A 400 13.48 -2.84 -16.90
N GLY A 401 13.35 -2.68 -15.59
CA GLY A 401 13.45 -1.40 -14.89
C GLY A 401 12.17 -1.01 -14.17
N THR A 402 12.23 0.11 -13.46
CA THR A 402 11.10 0.75 -12.77
C THR A 402 10.27 1.63 -13.71
N LEU A 403 9.01 1.84 -13.36
CA LEU A 403 8.11 2.79 -14.03
C LEU A 403 7.60 3.84 -13.03
N GLU A 404 8.36 4.92 -12.90
CA GLU A 404 8.00 6.09 -12.11
C GLU A 404 6.66 6.68 -12.57
N SER A 405 5.68 6.68 -11.66
CA SER A 405 4.33 7.20 -11.92
C SER A 405 4.29 8.72 -11.89
N PHE A 406 3.47 9.33 -12.74
CA PHE A 406 3.15 10.75 -12.62
C PHE A 406 2.12 11.01 -11.50
N TRP A 407 1.32 10.04 -11.05
CA TRP A 407 0.41 10.18 -9.90
C TRP A 407 1.13 10.26 -8.54
N SER A 408 2.40 9.90 -8.48
CA SER A 408 3.22 9.95 -7.26
C SER A 408 3.32 11.33 -6.59
N PHE A 409 2.94 12.44 -7.24
CA PHE A 409 2.82 13.75 -6.56
C PHE A 409 1.68 13.80 -5.52
N GLY A 410 0.71 12.87 -5.58
CA GLY A 410 -0.41 12.74 -4.65
C GLY A 410 0.03 12.63 -3.20
N ALA A 411 1.18 12.00 -2.95
CA ALA A 411 1.82 11.89 -1.64
C ALA A 411 2.06 13.25 -0.96
N ALA A 412 2.30 14.33 -1.73
CA ALA A 412 2.47 15.68 -1.20
C ALA A 412 1.14 16.48 -1.10
N GLN A 413 0.01 15.88 -1.46
CA GLN A 413 -1.33 16.48 -1.30
C GLN A 413 -2.02 16.11 0.01
N VAL A 414 -1.53 15.08 0.67
CA VAL A 414 -1.96 14.61 1.99
C VAL A 414 -0.72 14.45 2.88
N SER A 415 0.07 15.52 3.00
CA SER A 415 1.43 15.49 3.55
C SER A 415 1.50 15.01 5.01
N TYR A 416 0.52 15.36 5.84
CA TYR A 416 0.43 14.85 7.21
C TYR A 416 0.20 13.33 7.22
N GLU A 417 -0.78 12.87 6.43
CA GLU A 417 -1.14 11.46 6.26
C GLU A 417 0.06 10.68 5.70
N THR A 418 0.64 11.09 4.58
CA THR A 418 1.87 10.49 4.00
C THR A 418 3.01 10.41 5.01
N SER A 419 3.22 11.46 5.81
CA SER A 419 4.23 11.46 6.88
C SER A 419 3.97 10.37 7.92
N VAL A 420 2.72 10.21 8.38
CA VAL A 420 2.36 9.17 9.35
C VAL A 420 2.43 7.78 8.71
N SER A 421 2.02 7.63 7.44
CA SER A 421 2.12 6.36 6.71
C SER A 421 3.56 5.89 6.60
N LYS A 422 4.47 6.78 6.19
CA LYS A 422 5.90 6.45 6.06
C LYS A 422 6.53 6.01 7.38
N GLU A 423 6.10 6.57 8.51
CA GLU A 423 6.51 6.08 9.83
C GLU A 423 5.86 4.71 10.18
N ASN A 424 4.63 4.45 9.75
CA ASN A 424 3.97 3.16 9.94
C ASN A 424 4.62 2.02 9.13
N HIS A 425 5.16 2.31 7.94
CA HIS A 425 5.88 1.34 7.10
C HIS A 425 7.03 0.65 7.86
N GLU A 426 7.64 1.33 8.84
CA GLU A 426 8.70 0.78 9.71
C GLU A 426 8.22 0.42 11.12
N ASN A 427 7.22 1.12 11.66
CA ASN A 427 6.70 0.82 13.00
C ASN A 427 5.83 -0.43 13.06
N VAL A 428 5.03 -0.73 12.03
CA VAL A 428 4.16 -1.92 12.00
C VAL A 428 5.00 -3.22 11.90
N PRO A 429 6.00 -3.36 10.99
CA PRO A 429 6.89 -4.52 10.98
C PRO A 429 7.75 -4.64 12.26
N ALA A 430 8.13 -3.52 12.88
CA ALA A 430 8.82 -3.56 14.17
C ALA A 430 7.91 -4.06 15.31
N ALA A 431 6.64 -3.65 15.34
CA ALA A 431 5.64 -4.15 16.27
C ALA A 431 5.40 -5.66 16.07
N GLU A 432 5.22 -6.09 14.81
CA GLU A 432 5.10 -7.50 14.42
C GLU A 432 6.28 -8.34 14.95
N PHE A 433 7.51 -7.87 14.69
CA PHE A 433 8.74 -8.49 15.18
C PHE A 433 8.71 -8.68 16.71
N PHE A 434 8.48 -7.62 17.48
CA PHE A 434 8.55 -7.71 18.94
C PHE A 434 7.39 -8.51 19.53
N SER A 435 6.19 -8.47 18.95
CA SER A 435 5.08 -9.34 19.36
C SER A 435 5.37 -10.81 19.09
N ALA A 436 5.99 -11.14 17.95
CA ALA A 436 6.38 -12.51 17.63
C ALA A 436 7.44 -13.05 18.61
N ILE A 437 8.44 -12.23 18.95
CA ILE A 437 9.45 -12.54 19.97
C ILE A 437 8.81 -12.68 21.36
N ALA A 438 7.91 -11.78 21.75
CA ALA A 438 7.23 -11.81 23.04
C ALA A 438 6.39 -13.09 23.20
N SER A 439 5.57 -13.45 22.21
CA SER A 439 4.77 -14.68 22.23
C SER A 439 5.61 -15.97 22.14
N ALA A 440 6.77 -15.93 21.49
CA ALA A 440 7.70 -17.06 21.46
C ALA A 440 8.43 -17.28 22.81
N LEU A 441 8.62 -16.23 23.60
CA LEU A 441 9.33 -16.26 24.89
C LEU A 441 8.42 -16.38 26.11
N VAL A 442 7.23 -15.79 26.07
CA VAL A 442 6.30 -15.65 27.21
C VAL A 442 4.99 -16.36 26.88
N PRO A 443 4.74 -17.59 27.38
CA PRO A 443 3.57 -18.36 26.99
C PRO A 443 2.20 -17.77 27.37
N ALA A 444 2.19 -16.78 28.26
CA ALA A 444 0.99 -16.04 28.66
C ALA A 444 0.74 -14.75 27.85
N HIS A 445 1.61 -14.41 26.88
CA HIS A 445 1.48 -13.24 26.03
C HIS A 445 1.02 -13.65 24.62
N PRO A 446 -0.28 -13.57 24.30
CA PRO A 446 -0.82 -14.01 23.03
C PRO A 446 -0.31 -13.14 21.88
N TYR A 447 -0.23 -13.72 20.68
CA TYR A 447 0.18 -12.99 19.49
C TYR A 447 -1.02 -12.19 18.93
N PRO A 448 -0.88 -10.89 18.64
CA PRO A 448 -1.99 -9.99 18.35
C PRO A 448 -2.41 -10.06 16.86
N TYR A 449 -2.90 -11.22 16.42
CA TYR A 449 -3.25 -11.49 15.01
C TYR A 449 -4.20 -10.43 14.43
N THR A 450 -5.33 -10.15 15.11
CA THR A 450 -6.36 -9.22 14.63
C THR A 450 -5.84 -7.80 14.49
N ASP A 451 -5.05 -7.33 15.46
CA ASP A 451 -4.47 -5.99 15.46
C ASP A 451 -3.46 -5.80 14.32
N LEU A 452 -2.54 -6.75 14.15
CA LEU A 452 -1.52 -6.68 13.09
C LEU A 452 -2.16 -6.78 11.70
N PHE A 453 -3.18 -7.64 11.55
CA PHE A 453 -3.95 -7.77 10.32
C PHE A 453 -4.66 -6.46 9.97
N ARG A 454 -5.37 -5.83 10.92
CA ARG A 454 -5.97 -4.48 10.76
C ARG A 454 -4.92 -3.43 10.42
N ALA A 455 -3.80 -3.39 11.14
CA ALA A 455 -2.74 -2.40 10.91
C ALA A 455 -2.12 -2.53 9.51
N TYR A 456 -1.92 -3.75 9.00
CA TYR A 456 -1.47 -3.96 7.62
C TYR A 456 -2.56 -3.66 6.59
N ASP A 457 -3.84 -3.99 6.85
CA ASP A 457 -4.94 -3.70 5.92
C ASP A 457 -5.19 -2.19 5.77
N ASP A 458 -5.30 -1.47 6.88
CA ASP A 458 -5.43 -0.02 6.90
C ASP A 458 -4.21 0.67 6.25
N MET A 459 -3.02 0.09 6.38
CA MET A 459 -1.80 0.58 5.70
C MET A 459 -1.79 0.24 4.19
N MET A 460 -2.45 -0.84 3.73
CA MET A 460 -2.66 -1.09 2.29
C MET A 460 -3.70 -0.14 1.70
N LEU A 461 -4.81 0.10 2.40
CA LEU A 461 -5.77 1.16 2.07
C LEU A 461 -5.12 2.54 2.10
N THR A 462 -4.00 2.70 2.83
CA THR A 462 -3.23 3.94 2.90
C THR A 462 -2.28 4.15 1.69
N ASP A 463 -1.93 3.09 0.96
CA ASP A 463 -1.08 3.17 -0.24
C ASP A 463 -1.85 2.91 -1.55
N GLU A 464 -3.19 2.84 -1.45
CA GLU A 464 -4.13 2.79 -2.58
C GLU A 464 -3.98 4.04 -3.46
N HIS A 465 -4.09 3.90 -4.77
CA HIS A 465 -3.85 5.00 -5.71
C HIS A 465 -4.90 6.13 -5.66
N ASN A 466 -6.11 5.86 -5.16
CA ASN A 466 -7.14 6.85 -4.91
C ASN A 466 -7.41 7.01 -3.40
N TRP A 467 -7.43 8.27 -2.94
CA TRP A 467 -7.48 8.61 -1.52
C TRP A 467 -8.86 9.04 -1.02
N ALA A 468 -9.66 9.73 -1.84
CA ALA A 468 -10.78 10.50 -1.31
C ALA A 468 -11.99 10.68 -2.23
N SER A 469 -11.93 11.43 -3.34
CA SER A 469 -13.14 11.81 -4.10
C SER A 469 -12.85 12.28 -5.53
N TRP A 470 -13.79 12.06 -6.45
CA TRP A 470 -13.80 12.61 -7.82
C TRP A 470 -13.95 14.14 -7.89
N ASN A 471 -14.29 14.76 -6.75
CA ASN A 471 -14.63 16.17 -6.65
C ASN A 471 -13.48 17.00 -6.05
N TYR A 472 -13.39 18.27 -6.43
CA TYR A 472 -12.38 19.23 -5.97
C TYR A 472 -12.47 19.54 -4.47
N TYR A 473 -13.67 19.44 -3.90
CA TYR A 473 -13.91 19.53 -2.47
C TYR A 473 -14.26 18.15 -1.95
N VAL A 474 -13.34 17.57 -1.17
CA VAL A 474 -13.55 16.31 -0.45
C VAL A 474 -14.46 16.57 0.76
N ASP A 475 -15.38 15.67 1.03
CA ASP A 475 -16.25 15.74 2.21
C ASP A 475 -15.47 15.42 3.51
N ASP A 476 -15.84 16.10 4.61
CA ASP A 476 -15.20 15.94 5.92
C ASP A 476 -15.21 14.48 6.42
N GLU A 477 -16.26 13.70 6.14
CA GLU A 477 -16.33 12.28 6.55
C GLU A 477 -15.37 11.41 5.74
N GLN A 478 -15.19 11.68 4.43
CA GLN A 478 -14.20 10.97 3.61
C GLN A 478 -12.76 11.29 4.07
N LEU A 479 -12.47 12.54 4.45
CA LEU A 479 -11.18 12.92 5.02
C LEU A 479 -10.94 12.27 6.39
N LYS A 480 -11.97 12.19 7.25
CA LYS A 480 -11.88 11.49 8.55
C LYS A 480 -11.61 10.00 8.37
N TRP A 481 -12.33 9.35 7.44
CA TRP A 481 -12.12 7.93 7.12
C TRP A 481 -10.66 7.69 6.72
N SER A 482 -10.16 8.43 5.73
CA SER A 482 -8.82 8.24 5.18
C SER A 482 -7.73 8.58 6.22
N ARG A 483 -7.90 9.64 7.01
CA ARG A 483 -6.99 9.97 8.12
C ARG A 483 -6.98 8.89 9.21
N ASN A 484 -8.11 8.26 9.50
CA ASN A 484 -8.16 7.15 10.47
C ASN A 484 -7.35 5.94 9.99
N LYS A 485 -7.35 5.63 8.69
CA LYS A 485 -6.52 4.55 8.11
C LYS A 485 -5.02 4.72 8.33
N VAL A 486 -4.56 5.95 8.54
CA VAL A 486 -3.15 6.22 8.86
C VAL A 486 -2.88 6.31 10.37
N LEU A 487 -3.82 6.83 11.14
CA LEU A 487 -3.65 6.98 12.60
C LEU A 487 -3.79 5.64 13.35
N GLU A 488 -4.62 4.72 12.86
CA GLU A 488 -4.89 3.46 13.56
C GLU A 488 -3.71 2.48 13.53
N PRO A 489 -3.00 2.23 12.41
CA PRO A 489 -1.75 1.47 12.42
C PRO A 489 -0.69 2.06 13.35
N GLN A 490 -0.63 3.40 13.48
CA GLN A 490 0.31 4.06 14.40
C GLN A 490 -0.03 3.76 15.87
N ARG A 491 -1.32 3.81 16.24
CA ARG A 491 -1.81 3.49 17.59
C ARG A 491 -1.57 2.02 17.93
N ILE A 492 -1.93 1.13 17.01
CA ILE A 492 -1.72 -0.31 17.13
C ILE A 492 -0.23 -0.60 17.32
N ALA A 493 0.64 -0.12 16.42
CA ALA A 493 2.08 -0.37 16.51
C ALA A 493 2.66 0.10 17.84
N ARG A 494 2.28 1.29 18.35
CA ARG A 494 2.71 1.78 19.66
C ARG A 494 2.26 0.87 20.80
N ARG A 495 0.96 0.51 20.86
CA ARG A 495 0.41 -0.40 21.87
C ARG A 495 1.10 -1.77 21.86
N LEU A 496 1.31 -2.33 20.67
CA LEU A 496 1.93 -3.64 20.52
C LEU A 496 3.41 -3.62 20.91
N LEU A 497 4.15 -2.56 20.58
CA LEU A 497 5.53 -2.38 21.06
C LEU A 497 5.58 -2.32 22.60
N ASP A 498 4.78 -1.47 23.24
CA ASP A 498 4.79 -1.29 24.70
C ASP A 498 4.41 -2.58 25.45
N THR A 499 3.39 -3.30 24.98
CA THR A 499 2.96 -4.57 25.58
C THR A 499 3.96 -5.71 25.33
N SER A 500 4.57 -5.77 24.13
CA SER A 500 5.59 -6.76 23.79
C SER A 500 6.88 -6.54 24.58
N PHE A 501 7.33 -5.29 24.73
CA PHE A 501 8.47 -4.95 25.60
C PHE A 501 8.16 -5.34 27.04
N THR A 502 7.02 -4.90 27.60
CA THR A 502 6.61 -5.27 28.98
C THR A 502 6.63 -6.80 29.20
N ALA A 503 6.18 -7.59 28.22
CA ALA A 503 6.22 -9.04 28.28
C ALA A 503 7.66 -9.59 28.28
N VAL A 504 8.50 -9.20 27.32
CA VAL A 504 9.91 -9.62 27.26
C VAL A 504 10.68 -9.19 28.52
N GLU A 505 10.39 -8.00 29.05
CA GLU A 505 11.02 -7.42 30.23
C GLU A 505 10.72 -8.18 31.50
N SER A 506 9.54 -8.81 31.62
CA SER A 506 9.22 -9.70 32.74
C SER A 506 10.21 -10.88 32.88
N LEU A 507 10.99 -11.17 31.83
CA LEU A 507 12.05 -12.17 31.82
C LEU A 507 13.45 -11.58 32.05
N ILE A 508 13.63 -10.26 32.18
CA ILE A 508 14.95 -9.61 32.31
C ILE A 508 15.17 -9.18 33.77
N PRO A 509 16.17 -9.75 34.48
CA PRO A 509 16.43 -9.41 35.86
C PRO A 509 17.12 -8.04 35.98
N THR A 510 16.67 -7.21 36.92
CA THR A 510 17.22 -5.87 37.19
C THR A 510 17.48 -5.66 38.69
N GLU A 511 18.49 -4.85 39.03
CA GLU A 511 18.80 -4.48 40.42
C GLU A 511 18.15 -3.15 40.86
N GLY A 512 17.46 -2.46 39.95
CA GLY A 512 16.91 -1.12 40.14
C GLY A 512 16.53 -0.46 38.81
N PRO A 513 16.33 0.86 38.77
CA PRO A 513 15.87 1.54 37.56
C PRO A 513 16.84 1.31 36.40
N THR A 514 16.34 0.76 35.30
CA THR A 514 17.15 0.28 34.16
C THR A 514 16.45 0.62 32.86
N ILE A 515 17.19 1.29 31.97
CA ILE A 515 16.78 1.52 30.59
C ILE A 515 17.14 0.27 29.79
N LEU A 516 16.19 -0.26 29.03
CA LEU A 516 16.46 -1.23 27.98
C LEU A 516 16.36 -0.55 26.63
N VAL A 517 17.30 -0.88 25.75
CA VAL A 517 17.37 -0.35 24.38
C VAL A 517 17.35 -1.53 23.41
N TYR A 518 16.39 -1.51 22.50
CA TYR A 518 16.06 -2.59 21.57
C TYR A 518 16.47 -2.25 20.14
N ASN A 519 16.91 -3.27 19.41
CA ASN A 519 17.36 -3.17 18.02
C ASN A 519 16.77 -4.34 17.21
N ASN A 520 15.91 -4.02 16.23
CA ASN A 520 15.31 -4.96 15.29
C ASN A 520 16.06 -5.03 13.93
N SER A 521 17.32 -4.61 13.87
CA SER A 521 18.14 -4.59 12.65
C SER A 521 19.13 -5.76 12.59
N ALA A 522 19.62 -6.07 11.37
CA ALA A 522 20.57 -7.16 11.09
C ALA A 522 21.99 -6.98 11.66
N TRP A 523 22.31 -5.80 12.18
CA TRP A 523 23.65 -5.41 12.59
C TRP A 523 23.68 -4.84 14.01
N GLU A 524 24.86 -4.86 14.61
CA GLU A 524 25.15 -4.07 15.81
C GLU A 524 25.03 -2.58 15.49
N ARG A 525 24.50 -1.82 16.45
CA ARG A 525 24.13 -0.43 16.26
C ARG A 525 24.52 0.44 17.46
N SER A 526 24.94 1.67 17.18
CA SER A 526 25.23 2.71 18.18
C SER A 526 24.49 3.97 17.76
N ASP A 527 23.60 4.49 18.60
CA ASP A 527 22.72 5.61 18.23
C ASP A 527 22.29 6.43 19.45
N ILE A 528 21.69 7.59 19.20
CA ILE A 528 21.05 8.40 20.23
C ILE A 528 19.78 7.70 20.76
N VAL A 529 19.61 7.73 22.08
CA VAL A 529 18.38 7.29 22.77
C VAL A 529 17.88 8.45 23.60
N THR A 530 16.57 8.70 23.54
CA THR A 530 15.89 9.81 24.23
C THR A 530 14.71 9.27 25.03
N ILE A 531 14.64 9.63 26.31
CA ILE A 531 13.67 9.09 27.27
C ILE A 531 13.01 10.24 28.04
N LYS A 532 11.68 10.21 28.09
CA LYS A 532 10.86 11.11 28.90
C LYS A 532 10.54 10.44 30.24
N THR A 533 11.09 10.94 31.34
CA THR A 533 10.77 10.40 32.68
C THR A 533 11.10 11.38 33.80
N GLU A 534 10.27 11.37 34.85
CA GLU A 534 10.53 12.03 36.13
C GLU A 534 11.04 11.05 37.20
N ALA A 535 11.11 9.75 36.90
CA ALA A 535 11.45 8.70 37.87
C ALA A 535 12.95 8.65 38.25
N PHE A 536 13.80 9.41 37.57
CA PHE A 536 15.25 9.42 37.83
C PHE A 536 15.60 10.27 39.06
N PRO A 537 16.62 9.88 39.85
CA PRO A 537 17.14 10.71 40.95
C PRO A 537 17.57 12.11 40.48
N HIS A 538 17.64 13.09 41.38
CA HIS A 538 18.13 14.43 41.03
C HIS A 538 19.57 14.45 40.49
N THR A 539 20.41 13.49 40.88
CA THR A 539 21.74 13.25 40.30
C THR A 539 21.97 11.75 40.12
N PHE A 540 22.35 11.34 38.91
CA PHE A 540 22.48 9.94 38.53
C PHE A 540 23.53 9.75 37.43
N GLU A 541 23.98 8.51 37.32
CA GLU A 541 24.84 8.02 36.23
C GLU A 541 24.08 6.98 35.41
N ILE A 542 24.29 6.98 34.10
CA ILE A 542 23.82 5.94 33.18
C ILE A 542 25.01 5.01 32.93
N ILE A 543 24.91 3.74 33.34
CA ILE A 543 25.99 2.76 33.23
C ILE A 543 25.57 1.65 32.27
N ASP A 544 26.35 1.43 31.21
CA ASP A 544 26.23 0.26 30.35
C ASP A 544 26.41 -1.02 31.21
N ALA A 545 25.36 -1.84 31.30
CA ALA A 545 25.33 -3.00 32.19
C ALA A 545 26.33 -4.09 31.77
N TYR A 546 26.69 -4.15 30.48
CA TYR A 546 27.61 -5.14 29.93
C TYR A 546 29.08 -4.73 30.13
N THR A 547 29.40 -3.45 29.89
CA THR A 547 30.80 -2.97 29.98
C THR A 547 31.16 -2.37 31.34
N GLY A 548 30.17 -2.00 32.15
CA GLY A 548 30.37 -1.26 33.41
C GLY A 548 30.80 0.19 33.21
N ILE A 549 30.73 0.73 31.98
CA ILE A 549 31.16 2.08 31.65
C ILE A 549 30.02 3.07 31.90
N SER A 550 30.32 4.13 32.67
CA SER A 550 29.42 5.26 32.91
C SER A 550 29.46 6.23 31.72
N LEU A 551 28.28 6.55 31.17
CA LEU A 551 28.10 7.25 29.89
C LEU A 551 27.78 8.74 30.08
N PRO A 552 28.23 9.62 29.17
CA PRO A 552 27.73 10.98 29.09
C PRO A 552 26.23 10.98 28.78
N TRP A 553 25.48 11.76 29.54
CA TRP A 553 24.05 12.01 29.34
C TRP A 553 23.75 13.50 29.47
N GLN A 554 22.63 13.95 28.91
CA GLN A 554 22.15 15.31 29.09
C GLN A 554 20.63 15.36 29.28
N LYS A 555 20.16 16.42 29.95
CA LYS A 555 18.74 16.79 29.96
C LYS A 555 18.52 17.89 28.92
N THR A 556 17.61 17.66 27.98
CA THR A 556 17.28 18.61 26.91
C THR A 556 16.29 19.68 27.38
N SER A 557 16.12 20.74 26.60
CA SER A 557 15.28 21.91 26.95
C SER A 557 13.80 21.57 27.13
N ASP A 558 13.30 20.55 26.43
CA ASP A 558 11.97 19.95 26.56
C ASP A 558 11.79 19.01 27.78
N GLY A 559 12.86 18.79 28.54
CA GLY A 559 12.86 17.97 29.75
C GLY A 559 13.23 16.50 29.55
N ASN A 560 13.47 16.03 28.32
CA ASN A 560 13.88 14.66 28.05
C ASN A 560 15.33 14.39 28.49
N ILE A 561 15.68 13.12 28.71
CA ILE A 561 17.06 12.66 28.97
C ILE A 561 17.56 11.95 27.72
N CYS A 562 18.74 12.31 27.22
CA CYS A 562 19.36 11.58 26.10
C CYS A 562 20.84 11.22 26.33
N PHE A 563 21.23 10.11 25.70
CA PHE A 563 22.57 9.51 25.73
C PHE A 563 22.80 8.68 24.46
N ILE A 564 24.05 8.38 24.11
CA ILE A 564 24.35 7.47 22.99
C ILE A 564 24.42 6.04 23.54
N ALA A 565 23.51 5.18 23.10
CA ALA A 565 23.51 3.76 23.41
C ALA A 565 24.47 3.03 22.47
N CYS A 566 25.66 2.69 22.95
CA CYS A 566 26.69 2.05 22.14
C CYS A 566 26.50 0.53 22.05
N GLN A 567 26.70 -0.03 20.85
CA GLN A 567 26.80 -1.47 20.59
C GLN A 567 25.58 -2.28 21.07
N VAL A 568 24.38 -1.81 20.75
CA VAL A 568 23.14 -2.58 20.91
C VAL A 568 23.16 -3.71 19.87
N PRO A 569 23.01 -4.98 20.27
CA PRO A 569 23.27 -6.11 19.39
C PRO A 569 22.15 -6.26 18.35
N GLN A 570 22.43 -6.95 17.24
CA GLN A 570 21.40 -7.28 16.24
C GLN A 570 20.24 -8.07 16.86
N TYR A 571 19.02 -7.85 16.37
CA TYR A 571 17.79 -8.56 16.75
C TYR A 571 17.70 -8.86 18.26
N GLY A 572 17.77 -7.81 19.09
CA GLY A 572 18.09 -7.96 20.51
C GLY A 572 17.93 -6.69 21.34
N TYR A 573 18.49 -6.72 22.55
CA TYR A 573 18.49 -5.59 23.49
C TYR A 573 19.82 -5.44 24.23
N LYS A 574 20.01 -4.26 24.82
CA LYS A 574 21.09 -3.94 25.76
C LYS A 574 20.57 -3.08 26.92
N ALA A 575 21.07 -3.33 28.13
CA ALA A 575 20.64 -2.68 29.36
C ALA A 575 21.60 -1.57 29.82
N PHE A 576 21.03 -0.48 30.31
CA PHE A 576 21.74 0.68 30.86
C PHE A 576 21.14 1.03 32.23
N ARG A 577 21.92 0.80 33.28
CA ARG A 577 21.51 0.97 34.68
C ARG A 577 21.54 2.44 35.09
N ILE A 578 20.53 2.88 35.83
CA ILE A 578 20.51 4.20 36.47
C ILE A 578 20.94 4.03 37.92
N ILE A 579 22.06 4.63 38.30
CA ILE A 579 22.57 4.58 39.68
C ILE A 579 22.61 6.00 40.27
N PRO A 580 22.11 6.22 41.50
CA PRO A 580 22.29 7.49 42.22
C PRO A 580 23.77 7.84 42.31
N GLY A 581 24.16 8.98 41.76
CA GLY A 581 25.55 9.27 41.42
C GLY A 581 25.85 10.76 41.31
N SER A 582 27.06 11.06 40.85
CA SER A 582 27.51 12.44 40.63
C SER A 582 27.05 13.00 39.28
N THR A 583 27.48 14.21 38.92
CA THR A 583 27.17 14.83 37.62
C THR A 583 27.68 14.01 36.43
N PRO A 584 27.10 14.17 35.22
CA PRO A 584 27.45 13.36 34.05
C PRO A 584 28.96 13.25 33.82
N VAL A 585 29.42 12.05 33.45
CA VAL A 585 30.80 11.84 33.03
C VAL A 585 31.08 12.73 31.82
N LYS A 586 32.18 13.50 31.88
CA LYS A 586 32.59 14.33 30.74
C LYS A 586 32.98 13.43 29.58
N SER A 587 32.32 13.62 28.44
CA SER A 587 32.76 13.04 27.18
C SER A 587 34.17 13.55 26.82
N ASN A 588 34.98 12.68 26.23
CA ASN A 588 36.23 13.09 25.57
C ASN A 588 35.97 13.73 24.20
N LYS A 589 34.75 13.59 23.69
CA LYS A 589 34.24 14.19 22.47
C LYS A 589 33.45 15.44 22.80
N THR A 590 33.50 16.44 21.93
CA THR A 590 32.80 17.71 22.14
C THR A 590 31.97 18.09 20.93
N VAL A 591 30.75 18.52 21.20
CA VAL A 591 29.96 19.33 20.28
C VAL A 591 29.76 20.70 20.93
N THR A 592 29.87 21.76 20.15
CA THR A 592 29.83 23.14 20.63
C THR A 592 29.02 24.03 19.71
N VAL A 593 28.36 25.04 20.28
CA VAL A 593 27.72 26.12 19.54
C VAL A 593 28.42 27.44 19.85
N THR A 594 28.60 28.28 18.83
CA THR A 594 29.09 29.66 18.96
C THR A 594 28.31 30.52 17.99
N GLU A 595 27.45 31.41 18.53
CA GLU A 595 26.53 32.25 17.76
C GLU A 595 25.65 31.42 16.80
N ASN A 596 25.93 31.48 15.49
CA ASN A 596 25.23 30.79 14.41
C ASN A 596 25.98 29.54 13.88
N VAL A 597 27.04 29.11 14.56
CA VAL A 597 27.90 27.97 14.17
C VAL A 597 27.73 26.83 15.16
N ILE A 598 27.51 25.61 14.67
CA ILE A 598 27.56 24.37 15.44
C ILE A 598 28.66 23.46 14.89
N GLU A 599 29.50 22.91 15.77
CA GLU A 599 30.68 22.13 15.39
C GLU A 599 30.92 20.95 16.35
N ASN A 600 31.24 19.78 15.79
CA ASN A 600 31.76 18.60 16.50
C ASN A 600 33.05 18.10 15.81
N ASP A 601 33.51 16.89 16.10
CA ASP A 601 34.70 16.29 15.46
C ASP A 601 34.52 16.04 13.93
N PHE A 602 33.28 15.87 13.47
CA PHE A 602 32.91 15.36 12.15
C PHE A 602 32.49 16.46 11.17
N TYR A 603 31.70 17.43 11.64
CA TYR A 603 31.11 18.50 10.85
C TYR A 603 31.19 19.85 11.54
N LYS A 604 31.15 20.91 10.73
CA LYS A 604 30.92 22.29 11.16
C LYS A 604 29.85 22.90 10.28
N VAL A 605 28.71 23.23 10.85
CA VAL A 605 27.55 23.81 10.16
C VAL A 605 27.37 25.26 10.58
N THR A 606 27.15 26.16 9.61
CA THR A 606 26.92 27.59 9.83
C THR A 606 25.57 27.99 9.27
N LEU A 607 24.74 28.65 10.09
CA LEU A 607 23.49 29.26 9.66
C LEU A 607 23.69 30.73 9.27
N ASP A 608 22.95 31.22 8.28
CA ASP A 608 22.89 32.65 7.96
C ASP A 608 21.77 33.37 8.73
N THR A 609 21.56 34.66 8.45
CA THR A 609 20.50 35.47 9.10
C THR A 609 19.07 35.09 8.69
N SER A 610 18.85 34.25 7.67
CA SER A 610 17.54 33.64 7.41
C SER A 610 17.39 32.27 8.06
N GLY A 611 18.41 31.81 8.80
CA GLY A 611 18.42 30.51 9.48
C GLY A 611 18.64 29.33 8.55
N CYS A 612 19.08 29.56 7.31
CA CYS A 612 19.42 28.50 6.36
C CYS A 612 20.89 28.10 6.53
N ILE A 613 21.24 26.86 6.20
CA ILE A 613 22.62 26.38 6.24
C ILE A 613 23.36 26.98 5.03
N CYS A 614 24.30 27.88 5.31
CA CYS A 614 25.11 28.57 4.28
C CYS A 614 26.52 27.98 4.10
N SER A 615 26.95 27.11 5.01
CA SER A 615 28.18 26.33 4.93
C SER A 615 28.07 25.09 5.83
N CYS A 616 28.54 23.94 5.33
CA CYS A 616 28.60 22.68 6.04
C CYS A 616 29.93 21.98 5.70
N ILE A 617 30.94 22.19 6.53
CA ILE A 617 32.28 21.60 6.36
C ILE A 617 32.31 20.18 6.92
N ASP A 618 32.58 19.20 6.07
CA ASP A 618 32.88 17.82 6.41
C ASP A 618 34.37 17.65 6.73
N LYS A 619 34.66 17.52 8.03
CA LYS A 619 36.01 17.39 8.59
C LYS A 619 36.58 15.98 8.38
N GLN A 620 35.75 14.99 8.09
CA GLN A 620 36.16 13.61 7.82
C GLN A 620 36.73 13.47 6.40
N ASN A 621 36.11 14.15 5.42
CA ASN A 621 36.52 14.17 4.02
C ASN A 621 37.38 15.39 3.66
N ASN A 622 38.40 15.65 4.48
CA ASN A 622 39.45 16.67 4.27
C ASN A 622 38.98 18.14 4.37
N ASN A 623 37.93 18.42 5.15
CA ASN A 623 37.28 19.74 5.24
C ASN A 623 36.59 20.14 3.91
N LYS A 624 35.92 19.19 3.26
CA LYS A 624 35.11 19.44 2.06
C LYS A 624 33.89 20.28 2.46
N GLU A 625 33.58 21.32 1.69
CA GLU A 625 32.33 22.06 1.80
C GLU A 625 31.22 21.27 1.10
N LEU A 626 30.16 20.91 1.84
CA LEU A 626 29.04 20.13 1.32
C LEU A 626 27.95 20.98 0.67
N VAL A 627 27.90 22.29 0.94
CA VAL A 627 26.93 23.21 0.32
C VAL A 627 27.49 23.74 -1.00
N ASP A 628 26.77 23.57 -2.11
CA ASP A 628 27.15 24.16 -3.39
C ASP A 628 26.82 25.66 -3.42
N PRO A 629 27.82 26.57 -3.49
CA PRO A 629 27.59 28.01 -3.50
C PRO A 629 27.07 28.54 -4.85
N SER A 630 26.96 27.69 -5.88
CA SER A 630 26.40 28.05 -7.19
C SER A 630 24.89 27.78 -7.30
N ALA A 631 24.32 27.03 -6.35
CA ALA A 631 22.89 26.74 -6.30
C ALA A 631 22.05 28.01 -6.04
N PRO A 632 20.83 28.11 -6.61
CA PRO A 632 19.96 29.27 -6.41
C PRO A 632 19.41 29.38 -4.98
N HIS A 633 19.27 28.26 -4.27
CA HIS A 633 18.80 28.19 -2.88
C HIS A 633 19.87 27.55 -1.98
N LYS A 634 19.79 27.79 -0.67
CA LYS A 634 20.73 27.30 0.35
C LYS A 634 20.29 25.97 0.96
N MET A 635 21.19 25.30 1.66
CA MET A 635 20.86 24.04 2.34
C MET A 635 19.88 24.26 3.50
N ASN A 636 18.88 23.38 3.59
CA ASN A 636 17.73 23.49 4.48
C ASN A 636 16.93 24.81 4.34
N GLN A 637 16.96 25.43 3.16
CA GLN A 637 16.09 26.55 2.84
C GLN A 637 14.69 26.02 2.47
N PHE A 638 13.68 26.56 3.15
CA PHE A 638 12.28 26.39 2.75
C PHE A 638 11.95 27.39 1.64
N VAL A 639 11.39 26.89 0.54
CA VAL A 639 10.97 27.71 -0.61
C VAL A 639 9.49 27.45 -0.86
N TYR A 640 8.69 28.52 -0.88
CA TYR A 640 7.27 28.47 -1.17
C TYR A 640 7.01 29.03 -2.57
N TYR A 641 6.30 28.28 -3.40
CA TYR A 641 5.86 28.72 -4.72
C TYR A 641 4.34 28.81 -4.77
N THR A 642 3.81 29.87 -5.38
CA THR A 642 2.37 30.01 -5.65
C THR A 642 2.08 30.66 -6.99
N SER A 643 1.09 30.11 -7.70
CA SER A 643 0.63 30.53 -9.03
C SER A 643 -0.67 31.34 -8.96
N LYS A 644 -1.02 32.00 -10.07
CA LYS A 644 -2.36 32.55 -10.35
C LYS A 644 -3.03 31.99 -11.61
N ASN A 645 -2.43 30.97 -12.23
CA ASN A 645 -2.94 30.29 -13.41
C ASN A 645 -3.23 28.82 -13.08
N GLU A 646 -4.32 28.31 -13.64
CA GLU A 646 -4.96 27.03 -13.29
C GLU A 646 -4.44 25.77 -13.99
N LEU A 647 -3.52 25.88 -14.95
CA LEU A 647 -3.26 24.83 -15.94
C LEU A 647 -1.79 24.43 -16.03
N TYR A 648 -1.58 23.18 -16.46
CA TYR A 648 -0.33 22.41 -16.45
C TYR A 648 0.83 22.94 -17.32
N ASP A 649 0.70 24.12 -17.93
CA ASP A 649 1.66 24.72 -18.86
C ASP A 649 2.16 26.10 -18.41
N ASN A 650 3.48 26.29 -18.46
CA ASN A 650 4.17 27.60 -18.36
C ASN A 650 3.68 28.50 -17.21
N VAL A 651 3.60 27.91 -16.03
CA VAL A 651 3.09 28.57 -14.83
C VAL A 651 4.09 29.59 -14.27
N LEU A 652 3.66 30.85 -14.16
CA LEU A 652 4.43 31.92 -13.50
C LEU A 652 4.18 31.88 -11.98
N TYR A 653 5.12 31.30 -11.25
CA TYR A 653 5.10 31.30 -9.78
C TYR A 653 5.64 32.59 -9.20
N THR A 654 5.05 33.01 -8.08
CA THR A 654 5.72 33.86 -7.09
C THR A 654 6.49 32.96 -6.13
N GLU A 655 7.77 33.25 -5.94
CA GLU A 655 8.63 32.60 -4.96
C GLU A 655 8.70 33.46 -3.69
N ASP A 656 8.48 32.86 -2.52
CA ASP A 656 8.49 33.53 -1.22
C ASP A 656 9.41 32.78 -0.22
N GLU A 657 10.48 33.43 0.23
CA GLU A 657 11.47 32.88 1.18
C GLU A 657 11.19 33.25 2.65
N ILE A 658 11.75 32.49 3.61
CA ILE A 658 11.70 32.83 5.04
C ILE A 658 12.45 34.14 5.33
N SER A 659 11.76 35.08 5.98
CA SER A 659 12.35 36.35 6.44
C SER A 659 12.50 36.42 7.97
N ASN A 660 13.53 37.13 8.42
CA ASN A 660 13.75 37.50 9.84
C ASN A 660 13.77 36.32 10.83
N ALA A 661 14.58 35.29 10.56
CA ALA A 661 14.68 34.16 11.47
C ALA A 661 15.38 34.52 12.79
N THR A 662 14.81 34.10 13.92
CA THR A 662 15.45 34.20 15.24
C THR A 662 16.21 32.92 15.51
N ILE A 663 17.53 33.04 15.69
CA ILE A 663 18.41 31.90 16.01
C ILE A 663 18.57 31.80 17.53
N SER A 664 18.35 30.59 18.05
CA SER A 664 18.67 30.19 19.41
C SER A 664 19.43 28.86 19.39
N SER A 665 19.94 28.43 20.55
CA SER A 665 20.80 27.24 20.63
C SER A 665 20.63 26.50 21.93
N GLU A 666 20.77 25.17 21.86
CA GLU A 666 20.89 24.28 22.99
C GLU A 666 22.21 23.50 22.88
N SER A 667 22.92 23.28 23.99
CA SER A 667 24.21 22.57 23.96
C SER A 667 24.39 21.74 25.23
N GLY A 668 24.75 20.48 25.06
CA GLY A 668 25.11 19.57 26.15
C GLY A 668 26.25 18.63 25.77
N PRO A 669 26.66 17.72 26.68
CA PRO A 669 27.76 16.78 26.47
C PRO A 669 27.48 15.66 25.46
N VAL A 670 26.25 15.48 24.98
CA VAL A 670 25.84 14.41 24.06
C VAL A 670 25.50 14.96 22.67
N MET A 671 24.74 16.06 22.61
CA MET A 671 24.38 16.76 21.38
C MET A 671 24.30 18.27 21.61
N ALA A 672 24.39 19.03 20.54
CA ALA A 672 23.97 20.42 20.49
C ALA A 672 23.03 20.64 19.30
N MET A 673 22.26 21.72 19.37
CA MET A 673 21.23 22.06 18.42
C MET A 673 21.21 23.58 18.18
N LEU A 674 21.16 23.98 16.91
CA LEU A 674 20.74 25.31 16.50
C LEU A 674 19.26 25.28 16.13
N VAL A 675 18.51 26.30 16.53
CA VAL A 675 17.07 26.43 16.25
C VAL A 675 16.80 27.79 15.60
N ALA A 676 16.25 27.79 14.39
CA ALA A 676 15.88 28.97 13.63
C ALA A 676 14.36 29.05 13.46
N ASP A 677 13.72 29.96 14.20
CA ASP A 677 12.28 30.25 14.16
C ASP A 677 12.02 31.40 13.17
N GLY A 678 11.17 31.18 12.16
CA GLY A 678 10.86 32.18 11.12
C GLY A 678 9.50 31.94 10.46
N ARG A 679 9.20 32.74 9.43
CA ARG A 679 7.93 32.68 8.68
C ARG A 679 8.10 33.10 7.22
N THR A 680 7.20 32.63 6.36
CA THR A 680 7.06 33.05 4.96
C THR A 680 5.56 33.14 4.60
N ARG A 681 5.22 33.44 3.35
CA ARG A 681 3.84 33.37 2.85
C ARG A 681 3.35 31.92 2.84
N GLY A 682 2.06 31.70 3.09
CA GLY A 682 1.46 30.35 3.14
C GLY A 682 1.81 29.53 4.39
N VAL A 683 2.70 30.02 5.26
CA VAL A 683 3.13 29.30 6.46
C VAL A 683 3.24 30.25 7.66
N GLU A 684 2.41 30.03 8.68
CA GLU A 684 2.32 30.89 9.86
C GLU A 684 3.62 30.87 10.68
N LYS A 685 4.24 29.70 10.77
CA LYS A 685 5.47 29.46 11.52
C LYS A 685 6.30 28.33 10.92
N ILE A 686 7.62 28.51 10.87
CA ILE A 686 8.59 27.47 10.51
C ILE A 686 9.71 27.45 11.55
N VAL A 687 9.86 26.33 12.26
CA VAL A 687 10.99 26.08 13.18
C VAL A 687 11.92 25.05 12.53
N ARG A 688 13.14 25.46 12.19
CA ARG A 688 14.18 24.56 11.66
C ARG A 688 15.21 24.29 12.75
N LYS A 689 15.47 23.01 13.04
CA LYS A 689 16.42 22.53 14.04
C LYS A 689 17.55 21.81 13.32
N VAL A 690 18.80 22.11 13.66
CA VAL A 690 20.00 21.42 13.14
C VAL A 690 20.78 20.88 14.32
N ILE A 691 20.95 19.56 14.38
CA ILE A 691 21.49 18.82 15.52
C ILE A 691 22.80 18.14 15.11
N LEU A 692 23.84 18.33 15.93
CA LEU A 692 25.09 17.55 15.87
C LEU A 692 25.29 16.78 17.17
N TYR A 693 25.79 15.55 17.05
CA TYR A 693 26.12 14.68 18.19
C TYR A 693 27.61 14.74 18.51
N ALA A 694 27.99 14.54 19.76
CA ALA A 694 29.40 14.51 20.16
C ALA A 694 30.16 13.35 19.50
N ASP A 695 29.54 12.17 19.38
CA ASP A 695 30.21 10.92 18.95
C ASP A 695 29.43 10.13 17.87
N LEU A 696 28.54 10.78 17.10
CA LEU A 696 27.94 10.21 15.89
C LEU A 696 28.30 11.07 14.67
N PRO A 697 28.77 10.49 13.54
CA PRO A 697 29.09 11.21 12.31
C PRO A 697 27.84 11.55 11.48
N ARG A 698 26.81 12.12 12.14
CA ARG A 698 25.50 12.45 11.57
C ARG A 698 25.12 13.91 11.82
N ILE A 699 24.43 14.51 10.86
CA ILE A 699 23.70 15.78 10.99
C ILE A 699 22.22 15.45 10.91
N ASP A 700 21.45 15.78 11.95
CA ASP A 700 19.99 15.63 11.93
C ASP A 700 19.31 17.00 11.80
N ILE A 701 18.25 17.04 11.02
CA ILE A 701 17.47 18.24 10.71
C ILE A 701 16.00 17.94 10.98
N ILE A 702 15.35 18.79 11.79
CA ILE A 702 13.92 18.69 12.09
C ILE A 702 13.27 20.03 11.76
N ASN A 703 12.31 20.01 10.83
CA ASN A 703 11.61 21.19 10.35
C ASN A 703 10.12 21.08 10.70
N GLU A 704 9.66 21.88 11.65
CA GLU A 704 8.25 21.99 12.03
C GLU A 704 7.62 23.13 11.22
N VAL A 705 6.64 22.79 10.37
CA VAL A 705 5.97 23.69 9.44
C VAL A 705 4.50 23.79 9.84
N PHE A 706 4.07 24.98 10.23
CA PHE A 706 2.68 25.29 10.56
C PHE A 706 2.04 25.96 9.34
N LYS A 707 1.58 25.12 8.40
CA LYS A 707 1.02 25.57 7.13
C LYS A 707 -0.28 26.32 7.38
N ALA A 708 -0.40 27.52 6.79
CA ALA A 708 -1.63 28.28 6.82
C ALA A 708 -2.65 27.63 5.87
N ASP A 709 -3.93 27.86 6.13
CA ASP A 709 -4.99 27.40 5.24
C ASP A 709 -4.93 28.13 3.88
N ALA A 710 -5.29 27.42 2.80
CA ALA A 710 -5.40 27.99 1.48
C ALA A 710 -6.51 29.06 1.46
N PRO A 711 -6.30 30.27 0.89
CA PRO A 711 -7.30 31.33 0.97
C PRO A 711 -8.64 30.96 0.29
N PRO A 712 -9.81 31.33 0.84
CA PRO A 712 -11.12 30.92 0.29
C PRO A 712 -11.44 31.38 -1.14
N ASN A 713 -10.75 32.42 -1.65
CA ASN A 713 -11.00 33.03 -2.97
C ASN A 713 -9.92 32.62 -4.00
N TYR A 714 -9.35 31.42 -3.87
CA TYR A 714 -8.14 30.99 -4.59
C TYR A 714 -8.38 29.76 -5.48
N THR A 715 -9.58 29.63 -6.08
CA THR A 715 -9.93 28.58 -7.06
C THR A 715 -9.03 28.58 -8.31
N GLU A 716 -8.25 29.65 -8.52
CA GLU A 716 -7.44 29.87 -9.72
C GLU A 716 -5.92 29.55 -9.53
N CYS A 717 -5.49 28.98 -8.39
CA CYS A 717 -4.13 29.20 -7.90
C CYS A 717 -3.46 28.01 -7.18
N ALA A 718 -2.52 27.34 -7.84
CA ALA A 718 -1.71 26.28 -7.24
C ALA A 718 -0.63 26.79 -6.25
N GLU A 719 -0.22 25.93 -5.31
CA GLU A 719 0.89 26.13 -4.38
C GLU A 719 1.74 24.86 -4.20
N GLU A 720 2.99 25.05 -3.78
CA GLU A 720 3.90 23.98 -3.37
C GLU A 720 5.01 24.49 -2.44
N GLY A 721 5.52 23.60 -1.60
CA GLY A 721 6.62 23.86 -0.66
C GLY A 721 7.77 22.87 -0.82
N PHE A 722 9.00 23.36 -0.74
CA PHE A 722 10.21 22.54 -0.80
C PHE A 722 11.16 22.82 0.36
N PHE A 723 11.88 21.79 0.82
CA PHE A 723 13.17 21.96 1.49
C PHE A 723 14.30 21.57 0.54
N THR A 724 15.30 22.44 0.42
CA THR A 724 16.37 22.31 -0.58
C THR A 724 17.70 21.86 0.04
N PHE A 725 18.39 20.95 -0.64
CA PHE A 725 19.67 20.36 -0.24
C PHE A 725 20.64 20.38 -1.44
N PRO A 726 21.28 21.54 -1.71
CA PRO A 726 22.22 21.72 -2.80
C PRO A 726 23.59 21.14 -2.42
N PHE A 727 23.78 19.83 -2.61
CA PHE A 727 25.05 19.20 -2.31
C PHE A 727 26.15 19.62 -3.29
N ASN A 728 27.39 19.65 -2.83
CA ASN A 728 28.57 19.99 -3.62
C ASN A 728 29.35 18.71 -3.99
N MET A 729 29.11 18.18 -5.20
CA MET A 729 29.73 16.94 -5.68
C MET A 729 30.06 17.00 -7.18
N ASP A 730 31.35 16.95 -7.51
CA ASP A 730 31.84 16.80 -8.89
C ASP A 730 31.65 15.36 -9.40
N ASN A 731 31.47 15.19 -10.72
CA ASN A 731 31.36 13.89 -11.40
C ASN A 731 30.31 12.95 -10.78
N PHE A 732 29.20 13.50 -10.31
CA PHE A 732 28.27 12.80 -9.43
C PHE A 732 27.42 11.73 -10.12
N ARG A 733 26.90 10.80 -9.32
CA ARG A 733 25.71 10.00 -9.60
C ARG A 733 24.73 10.05 -8.44
N ILE A 734 23.44 9.92 -8.75
CA ILE A 734 22.39 9.72 -7.75
C ILE A 734 21.89 8.28 -7.85
N ALA A 735 21.69 7.65 -6.70
CA ALA A 735 20.88 6.44 -6.55
C ALA A 735 19.97 6.63 -5.33
N HIS A 736 18.76 6.08 -5.35
CA HIS A 736 17.87 6.11 -4.20
C HIS A 736 17.11 4.80 -3.98
N ASP A 737 16.64 4.62 -2.76
CA ASP A 737 15.89 3.46 -2.31
C ASP A 737 14.46 3.48 -2.85
N THR A 738 14.03 2.35 -3.40
CA THR A 738 12.64 1.98 -3.68
C THR A 738 12.32 0.73 -2.85
N PRO A 739 11.06 0.29 -2.74
CA PRO A 739 10.74 -0.88 -1.91
C PRO A 739 11.48 -2.13 -2.39
N ALA A 740 12.33 -2.70 -1.52
CA ALA A 740 13.21 -3.84 -1.81
C ALA A 740 14.24 -3.67 -2.96
N GLY A 741 14.74 -2.46 -3.24
CA GLY A 741 15.86 -2.26 -4.19
C GLY A 741 16.09 -0.80 -4.58
N GLU A 742 17.12 -0.51 -5.40
CA GLU A 742 17.52 0.86 -5.73
C GLU A 742 17.32 1.26 -7.21
N VAL A 743 16.98 2.51 -7.47
CA VAL A 743 16.94 3.10 -8.82
C VAL A 743 18.05 4.14 -8.99
N GLU A 744 18.69 4.14 -10.16
CA GLU A 744 19.47 5.29 -10.67
C GLU A 744 18.56 6.10 -11.62
N PRO A 745 18.14 7.32 -11.26
CA PRO A 745 17.16 8.15 -12.01
C PRO A 745 17.78 8.81 -13.26
N TYR A 746 18.23 7.96 -14.19
CA TYR A 746 18.77 8.35 -15.49
C TYR A 746 18.18 7.43 -16.55
N VAL A 747 17.40 7.97 -17.49
CA VAL A 747 16.75 7.17 -18.54
C VAL A 747 17.61 7.00 -19.80
N ASN A 748 17.39 5.89 -20.52
CA ASN A 748 17.95 5.66 -21.86
C ASN A 748 16.81 5.52 -22.88
N SER A 749 16.89 6.22 -24.02
CA SER A 749 15.89 6.17 -25.09
C SER A 749 15.82 4.82 -25.84
N ASP A 750 16.82 3.95 -25.70
CA ASP A 750 16.72 2.56 -26.17
C ASP A 750 16.01 1.69 -25.12
N ILE A 751 14.73 1.41 -25.36
CA ILE A 751 13.87 0.60 -24.48
C ILE A 751 14.34 -0.86 -24.29
N TYR A 752 15.25 -1.35 -25.13
CA TYR A 752 15.84 -2.69 -25.01
C TYR A 752 17.19 -2.68 -24.29
N SER A 753 17.74 -1.49 -24.02
CA SER A 753 18.95 -1.26 -23.20
C SER A 753 18.68 -0.28 -22.05
N PRO A 754 17.59 -0.44 -21.26
CA PRO A 754 17.29 0.46 -20.16
C PRO A 754 18.38 0.39 -19.08
N THR A 755 18.47 1.47 -18.30
CA THR A 755 19.36 1.60 -17.14
C THR A 755 18.74 0.87 -15.94
N HIS A 756 18.12 1.61 -15.01
CA HIS A 756 17.27 1.11 -13.94
C HIS A 756 15.80 1.55 -14.14
N GLN A 757 15.54 2.50 -15.04
CA GLN A 757 14.25 3.15 -15.26
C GLN A 757 13.80 3.00 -16.72
N LEU A 758 12.51 2.75 -16.92
CA LEU A 758 11.90 2.64 -18.24
C LEU A 758 11.78 4.02 -18.90
N TYR A 759 12.06 4.07 -20.20
CA TYR A 759 11.89 5.29 -20.99
C TYR A 759 10.41 5.72 -21.03
N TRP A 760 10.15 7.02 -20.91
CA TRP A 760 8.82 7.64 -20.76
C TRP A 760 8.07 7.40 -19.45
N SER A 761 8.68 6.78 -18.43
CA SER A 761 8.21 7.02 -17.07
C SER A 761 8.53 8.47 -16.65
N ASN A 762 7.96 8.91 -15.53
CA ASN A 762 8.20 10.23 -14.95
C ASN A 762 9.70 10.51 -14.70
N THR A 763 10.17 11.71 -15.06
CA THR A 763 11.53 12.18 -14.73
C THR A 763 11.59 13.52 -13.98
N ASP A 764 10.42 14.06 -13.60
CA ASP A 764 10.31 15.34 -12.88
C ASP A 764 10.47 15.17 -11.37
N PHE A 765 9.89 14.11 -10.80
CA PHE A 765 9.90 13.78 -9.39
C PHE A 765 9.96 12.27 -9.17
N TYR A 766 10.44 11.86 -8.01
CA TYR A 766 10.66 10.46 -7.62
C TYR A 766 10.21 10.24 -6.18
N VAL A 767 9.86 8.99 -5.83
CA VAL A 767 9.46 8.61 -4.48
C VAL A 767 10.60 7.85 -3.80
N ALA A 768 11.41 8.55 -2.99
CA ALA A 768 12.50 7.94 -2.24
C ALA A 768 11.97 7.27 -0.95
N ASN A 769 12.32 6.00 -0.75
CA ASN A 769 11.82 5.17 0.34
C ASN A 769 12.55 5.44 1.67
N HIS A 770 13.84 5.07 1.78
CA HIS A 770 14.64 5.26 3.00
C HIS A 770 15.91 6.12 2.83
N TRP A 771 16.54 6.11 1.66
CA TRP A 771 17.82 6.78 1.45
C TRP A 771 17.99 7.28 0.01
N ILE A 772 18.78 8.33 -0.12
CA ILE A 772 19.32 8.87 -1.36
C ILE A 772 20.84 8.96 -1.15
N ASN A 773 21.61 8.47 -2.11
CA ASN A 773 23.07 8.54 -2.11
C ASN A 773 23.52 9.39 -3.30
N VAL A 774 24.16 10.53 -2.99
CA VAL A 774 24.92 11.34 -3.96
C VAL A 774 26.36 10.85 -3.94
N GLN A 775 26.71 10.07 -4.95
CA GLN A 775 28.01 9.44 -5.16
C GLN A 775 28.95 10.38 -5.92
N GLY A 776 30.18 10.55 -5.43
CA GLY A 776 31.32 11.08 -6.18
C GLY A 776 32.30 9.97 -6.58
N GLU A 777 33.54 10.34 -6.93
CA GLU A 777 34.55 9.35 -7.36
C GLU A 777 35.08 8.47 -6.22
N ASN A 778 35.19 8.99 -4.99
CA ASN A 778 35.74 8.27 -3.83
C ASN A 778 35.07 8.68 -2.49
N ASP A 779 33.99 9.46 -2.56
CA ASP A 779 33.17 9.88 -1.43
C ASP A 779 31.67 9.85 -1.78
N SER A 780 30.85 9.58 -0.76
CA SER A 780 29.39 9.52 -0.85
C SER A 780 28.77 10.45 0.19
N ILE A 781 27.72 11.16 -0.19
CA ILE A 781 26.81 11.84 0.73
C ILE A 781 25.53 11.01 0.82
N LEU A 782 25.20 10.59 2.04
CA LEU A 782 23.99 9.85 2.37
C LEU A 782 22.95 10.82 2.92
N PHE A 783 21.75 10.81 2.36
CA PHE A 783 20.63 11.64 2.76
C PHE A 783 19.40 10.77 2.96
N THR A 784 18.72 10.95 4.09
CA THR A 784 17.43 10.31 4.37
C THR A 784 16.41 11.40 4.64
N SER A 785 15.26 11.31 3.96
CA SER A 785 14.02 11.98 4.37
C SER A 785 13.14 10.91 5.03
N VAL A 786 12.81 11.07 6.30
CA VAL A 786 12.13 10.02 7.08
C VAL A 786 10.65 9.89 6.69
N ASN A 787 10.03 11.01 6.36
CA ASN A 787 8.58 11.14 6.31
C ASN A 787 8.07 12.14 5.26
N ALA A 788 8.90 12.53 4.30
CA ALA A 788 8.49 13.21 3.06
C ALA A 788 9.22 12.54 1.89
N PRO A 789 8.63 11.54 1.22
CA PRO A 789 9.37 10.69 0.29
C PRO A 789 9.62 11.36 -1.08
N LEU A 790 8.82 12.37 -1.44
CA LEU A 790 8.80 12.96 -2.77
C LEU A 790 10.00 13.92 -2.97
N VAL A 791 10.77 13.72 -4.05
CA VAL A 791 11.97 14.51 -4.36
C VAL A 791 12.08 14.87 -5.83
N GLN A 792 12.66 16.03 -6.11
CA GLN A 792 13.05 16.50 -7.45
C GLN A 792 14.58 16.69 -7.48
N TYR A 793 15.22 16.27 -8.56
CA TYR A 793 16.68 16.32 -8.71
C TYR A 793 17.12 17.40 -9.69
N GLY A 794 18.25 18.05 -9.41
CA GLY A 794 18.83 19.12 -10.24
C GLY A 794 18.14 20.48 -10.13
N GLY A 795 16.94 20.54 -9.56
CA GLY A 795 16.18 21.78 -9.37
C GLY A 795 14.70 21.53 -9.11
N ARG A 796 13.90 22.59 -9.09
CA ARG A 796 12.44 22.49 -9.19
C ARG A 796 12.07 22.10 -10.63
N ARG A 797 11.31 21.02 -10.78
CA ARG A 797 10.90 20.40 -12.05
C ARG A 797 9.38 20.21 -12.20
N THR A 798 8.57 20.62 -11.22
CA THR A 798 7.10 20.41 -11.25
C THR A 798 6.48 20.92 -12.57
N CYS A 799 5.72 20.04 -13.24
CA CYS A 799 5.06 20.26 -14.53
C CYS A 799 6.00 20.56 -15.71
N HIS A 800 7.17 19.91 -15.78
CA HIS A 800 8.04 19.98 -16.97
C HIS A 800 7.68 18.89 -18.00
N TRP A 801 7.18 17.74 -17.55
CA TRP A 801 6.76 16.59 -18.35
C TRP A 801 7.87 16.04 -19.27
N ASP A 802 9.14 16.21 -18.85
CA ASP A 802 10.29 15.74 -19.62
C ASP A 802 10.34 14.20 -19.61
N LYS A 803 10.51 13.62 -20.79
CA LYS A 803 10.58 12.15 -21.00
C LYS A 803 12.01 11.61 -21.05
N ASN A 804 13.00 12.50 -20.96
CA ASN A 804 14.43 12.20 -21.11
C ASN A 804 15.31 13.18 -20.32
N HIS A 805 14.86 13.64 -19.15
CA HIS A 805 15.70 14.51 -18.33
C HIS A 805 16.96 13.76 -17.88
N GLN A 806 18.08 14.47 -17.87
CA GLN A 806 19.36 13.99 -17.35
C GLN A 806 19.78 15.00 -16.29
N ILE A 807 19.99 14.52 -15.05
CA ILE A 807 20.19 15.37 -13.88
C ILE A 807 21.50 16.15 -14.02
N GLU A 808 21.41 17.48 -14.05
CA GLU A 808 22.56 18.37 -14.32
C GLU A 808 23.38 18.72 -13.05
N SER A 809 22.73 18.74 -11.89
CA SER A 809 23.34 19.08 -10.58
C SER A 809 22.92 18.10 -9.48
N PRO A 810 23.76 17.83 -8.47
CA PRO A 810 23.46 16.92 -7.35
C PRO A 810 22.54 17.57 -6.28
N TRP A 811 21.70 18.51 -6.68
CA TRP A 811 20.80 19.23 -5.79
C TRP A 811 19.51 18.43 -5.59
N ILE A 812 19.07 18.30 -4.34
CA ILE A 812 17.81 17.62 -3.98
C ILE A 812 16.81 18.67 -3.51
N TYR A 813 15.63 18.68 -4.12
CA TYR A 813 14.47 19.48 -3.70
C TYR A 813 13.45 18.50 -3.13
N ASN A 814 13.36 18.40 -1.80
CA ASN A 814 12.35 17.56 -1.16
C ASN A 814 11.00 18.29 -1.18
N TRP A 815 10.04 17.69 -1.87
CA TRP A 815 8.75 18.30 -2.21
C TRP A 815 7.74 17.95 -1.12
N VAL A 816 7.58 18.85 -0.15
CA VAL A 816 6.91 18.53 1.11
C VAL A 816 5.40 18.72 1.08
N PHE A 817 4.87 19.60 0.23
CA PHE A 817 3.43 19.67 -0.06
C PHE A 817 3.14 20.30 -1.43
N ASN A 818 1.95 20.02 -2.00
CA ASN A 818 1.36 20.71 -3.14
C ASN A 818 -0.18 20.62 -3.17
N ASN A 819 -0.84 21.29 -4.13
CA ASN A 819 -2.27 21.13 -4.45
C ASN A 819 -2.59 21.11 -5.97
N PHE A 820 -1.71 20.55 -6.81
CA PHE A 820 -1.90 20.47 -8.27
C PHE A 820 -3.04 19.57 -8.75
N TRP A 821 -3.19 18.36 -8.19
CA TRP A 821 -4.35 17.50 -8.42
C TRP A 821 -5.64 18.16 -7.93
N LYS A 822 -6.70 17.98 -8.72
CA LYS A 822 -8.05 18.52 -8.52
C LYS A 822 -9.08 17.42 -8.24
N THR A 823 -8.60 16.20 -8.00
CA THR A 823 -9.34 14.96 -7.72
C THR A 823 -8.51 14.12 -6.75
N ASN A 824 -9.12 13.08 -6.19
CA ASN A 824 -8.56 12.07 -5.30
C ASN A 824 -8.05 12.60 -3.94
N PHE A 825 -7.53 13.82 -3.82
CA PHE A 825 -6.93 14.35 -2.58
C PHE A 825 -7.54 15.70 -2.14
N THR A 826 -7.16 16.19 -0.96
CA THR A 826 -7.61 17.49 -0.43
C THR A 826 -6.92 18.68 -1.12
N TYR A 827 -7.70 19.71 -1.43
CA TYR A 827 -7.18 20.96 -1.99
C TYR A 827 -6.36 21.81 -0.99
N THR A 828 -6.62 21.67 0.31
CA THR A 828 -5.94 22.41 1.38
C THR A 828 -5.43 21.49 2.47
N GLN A 829 -4.31 21.87 3.09
CA GLN A 829 -3.59 21.09 4.09
C GLN A 829 -3.12 21.97 5.27
N PRO A 830 -4.03 22.64 6.01
CA PRO A 830 -3.64 23.50 7.12
C PRO A 830 -3.11 22.70 8.31
N GLY A 831 -2.23 23.32 9.09
CA GLY A 831 -1.78 22.80 10.39
C GLY A 831 -0.32 22.35 10.43
N PRO A 832 0.08 21.65 11.51
CA PRO A 832 1.46 21.28 11.77
C PRO A 832 1.87 19.99 11.05
N VAL A 833 2.91 20.06 10.23
CA VAL A 833 3.66 18.89 9.74
C VAL A 833 5.12 19.04 10.16
N THR A 834 5.74 17.94 10.59
CA THR A 834 7.16 17.91 10.97
C THR A 834 7.91 17.07 9.97
N TYR A 835 8.93 17.61 9.32
CA TYR A 835 9.78 16.88 8.37
C TYR A 835 11.14 16.60 8.99
N LYS A 836 11.61 15.35 8.92
CA LYS A 836 12.85 14.91 9.55
C LYS A 836 13.83 14.44 8.47
N TYR A 837 15.08 14.89 8.57
CA TYR A 837 16.15 14.51 7.66
C TYR A 837 17.43 14.15 8.40
N SER A 838 18.22 13.26 7.82
CA SER A 838 19.55 12.91 8.32
C SER A 838 20.57 12.89 7.20
N ILE A 839 21.76 13.44 7.47
CA ILE A 839 22.90 13.48 6.54
C ILE A 839 24.11 12.78 7.17
N ASN A 840 24.79 11.96 6.37
CA ASN A 840 26.06 11.31 6.70
C ASN A 840 26.99 11.33 5.47
N THR A 841 28.29 11.17 5.67
CA THR A 841 29.31 11.22 4.62
C THR A 841 30.28 10.07 4.78
N GLN A 842 30.65 9.41 3.67
CA GLN A 842 31.47 8.20 3.69
C GLN A 842 32.56 8.24 2.62
N LYS A 843 33.73 7.64 2.90
CA LYS A 843 34.80 7.42 1.90
C LYS A 843 34.52 6.15 1.11
N ALA A 844 33.53 6.24 0.23
CA ALA A 844 33.00 5.14 -0.55
C ALA A 844 32.87 5.56 -2.03
N ARG A 845 32.91 4.58 -2.93
CA ARG A 845 32.79 4.82 -4.38
C ARG A 845 31.39 4.60 -4.94
N ASP A 846 30.50 4.05 -4.14
CA ASP A 846 29.13 3.70 -4.48
C ASP A 846 28.31 3.53 -3.18
N TRP A 847 26.99 3.47 -3.33
CA TRP A 847 26.06 3.35 -2.21
C TRP A 847 26.22 2.03 -1.41
N LYS A 848 26.71 0.96 -2.04
CA LYS A 848 26.92 -0.37 -1.42
C LYS A 848 28.11 -0.34 -0.47
N GLN A 849 29.22 0.28 -0.88
CA GLN A 849 30.39 0.55 -0.04
C GLN A 849 30.08 1.60 1.04
N ALA A 850 29.24 2.60 0.72
CA ALA A 850 28.83 3.63 1.68
C ALA A 850 27.86 3.10 2.74
N ARG A 851 27.24 1.92 2.51
CA ARG A 851 26.16 1.37 3.33
C ARG A 851 24.96 2.31 3.46
N ALA A 852 24.55 2.89 2.32
CA ALA A 852 23.38 3.74 2.23
C ALA A 852 22.10 3.03 2.70
N ASP A 853 21.98 1.73 2.34
CA ASP A 853 20.93 0.80 2.79
C ASP A 853 20.80 0.76 4.32
N LYS A 854 21.92 0.56 5.01
CA LYS A 854 21.96 0.55 6.48
C LYS A 854 21.68 1.93 7.06
N PHE A 855 22.23 3.00 6.47
CA PHE A 855 22.00 4.35 6.98
C PHE A 855 20.52 4.72 6.92
N GLY A 856 19.85 4.50 5.78
CA GLY A 856 18.41 4.74 5.66
C GLY A 856 17.61 3.98 6.72
N PHE A 857 17.82 2.68 6.81
CA PHE A 857 17.12 1.81 7.77
C PHE A 857 17.38 2.17 9.24
N ASP A 858 18.63 2.52 9.60
CA ASP A 858 18.96 2.95 10.97
C ASP A 858 18.22 4.24 11.37
N ILE A 859 17.95 5.14 10.41
CA ILE A 859 17.27 6.43 10.65
C ILE A 859 15.75 6.30 10.63
N THR A 860 15.17 5.55 9.69
CA THR A 860 13.71 5.35 9.64
C THR A 860 13.21 4.38 10.69
N ASN A 861 14.06 3.48 11.20
CA ASN A 861 13.74 2.56 12.28
C ASN A 861 14.61 2.86 13.54
N PRO A 862 14.32 3.92 14.32
CA PRO A 862 15.14 4.33 15.47
C PRO A 862 15.23 3.29 16.59
N LEU A 863 16.30 3.33 17.41
CA LEU A 863 16.44 2.50 18.61
C LEU A 863 15.28 2.77 19.56
N LYS A 864 14.52 1.71 19.89
CA LYS A 864 13.38 1.80 20.79
C LYS A 864 13.87 1.59 22.22
N SER A 865 13.37 2.36 23.18
CA SER A 865 13.80 2.28 24.57
C SER A 865 12.65 2.30 25.55
N HIS A 866 12.75 1.47 26.59
CA HIS A 866 11.74 1.35 27.63
C HIS A 866 12.41 1.35 29.02
N LEU A 867 11.67 1.74 30.05
CA LEU A 867 12.20 1.97 31.40
C LEU A 867 11.57 1.01 32.42
N ILE A 868 12.38 0.10 32.94
CA ILE A 868 12.04 -0.68 34.13
C ILE A 868 12.34 0.18 35.36
N CYS A 869 11.31 0.57 36.11
CA CYS A 869 11.45 1.46 37.27
C CYS A 869 11.99 0.79 38.55
N HIS A 870 11.90 -0.53 38.68
CA HIS A 870 12.13 -1.26 39.93
C HIS A 870 12.97 -2.53 39.71
N ALA A 871 13.58 -3.03 40.79
CA ALA A 871 14.30 -4.30 40.74
C ALA A 871 13.33 -5.48 40.56
N GLN A 872 13.64 -6.40 39.65
CA GLN A 872 12.81 -7.56 39.35
C GLN A 872 13.66 -8.81 39.03
N PRO A 873 13.14 -10.04 39.26
CA PRO A 873 13.79 -11.27 38.82
C PRO A 873 13.59 -11.50 37.30
N GLY A 874 14.33 -12.43 36.73
CA GLY A 874 14.24 -12.81 35.32
C GLY A 874 15.14 -14.00 34.97
N LEU A 875 15.01 -14.50 33.74
CA LEU A 875 15.70 -15.67 33.19
C LEU A 875 16.58 -15.37 31.97
N LEU A 876 16.36 -14.23 31.29
CA LEU A 876 17.21 -13.73 30.21
C LEU A 876 18.45 -12.99 30.77
N PRO A 877 19.48 -12.72 29.94
CA PRO A 877 20.65 -11.95 30.37
C PRO A 877 20.29 -10.55 30.89
N HIS A 878 20.88 -10.15 32.02
CA HIS A 878 20.64 -8.86 32.69
C HIS A 878 21.22 -7.63 31.96
N ASP A 879 22.03 -7.86 30.92
CA ASP A 879 22.98 -6.91 30.36
C ASP A 879 22.87 -6.78 28.83
N ILE A 880 22.96 -7.88 28.09
CA ILE A 880 22.91 -7.87 26.62
C ILE A 880 22.41 -9.21 26.07
N HIS A 881 21.50 -9.16 25.09
CA HIS A 881 20.96 -10.37 24.46
C HIS A 881 20.62 -10.15 22.98
N SER A 882 20.74 -11.19 22.16
CA SER A 882 20.13 -11.26 20.82
C SER A 882 19.22 -12.46 20.78
N PHE A 883 18.01 -12.31 20.27
CA PHE A 883 17.07 -13.41 20.08
C PHE A 883 17.58 -14.36 18.98
N PHE A 884 18.02 -13.81 17.85
CA PHE A 884 18.76 -14.56 16.83
C PHE A 884 19.88 -13.70 16.22
N LYS A 885 20.79 -14.32 15.47
CA LYS A 885 21.86 -13.64 14.75
C LYS A 885 22.03 -14.18 13.34
N ILE A 886 22.32 -13.31 12.38
CA ILE A 886 22.81 -13.66 11.05
C ILE A 886 24.26 -13.20 10.87
N ASN A 887 24.98 -13.87 9.97
CA ASN A 887 26.40 -13.62 9.67
C ASN A 887 26.63 -12.74 8.43
N ARG A 888 25.56 -12.13 7.90
CA ARG A 888 25.57 -11.23 6.75
C ARG A 888 24.89 -9.93 7.15
N ASP A 889 25.48 -8.82 6.72
CA ASP A 889 25.01 -7.47 6.97
C ASP A 889 24.36 -6.82 5.74
N ASN A 890 24.44 -7.47 4.57
CA ASN A 890 23.68 -7.19 3.34
C ASN A 890 22.39 -8.05 3.24
N VAL A 891 21.99 -8.69 4.33
CA VAL A 891 20.74 -9.47 4.42
C VAL A 891 19.98 -8.97 5.64
N ILE A 892 18.69 -8.69 5.48
CA ILE A 892 17.80 -8.26 6.57
C ILE A 892 16.64 -9.24 6.71
N ALA A 893 16.17 -9.46 7.94
CA ALA A 893 14.85 -10.02 8.17
C ALA A 893 13.80 -8.91 8.00
N THR A 894 12.94 -9.01 6.97
CA THR A 894 11.90 -8.00 6.67
C THR A 894 10.62 -8.22 7.47
N SER A 895 10.32 -9.47 7.82
CA SER A 895 9.29 -9.84 8.79
C SER A 895 9.75 -11.01 9.67
N VAL A 896 9.40 -10.91 10.95
CA VAL A 896 9.46 -12.00 11.94
C VAL A 896 8.09 -12.04 12.59
N LYS A 897 7.28 -13.06 12.25
CA LYS A 897 5.87 -13.10 12.62
C LYS A 897 5.41 -14.49 12.98
N MET A 898 4.35 -14.64 13.75
CA MET A 898 3.70 -15.95 13.85
C MET A 898 3.02 -16.28 12.52
N ALA A 899 3.05 -17.54 12.12
CA ALA A 899 2.30 -17.99 10.94
C ALA A 899 0.79 -17.75 11.17
N GLU A 900 0.12 -17.19 10.16
CA GLU A 900 -1.30 -16.81 10.27
C GLU A 900 -2.22 -17.95 9.81
N SER A 901 -3.50 -17.62 9.57
CA SER A 901 -4.63 -18.42 9.07
C SER A 901 -4.48 -19.95 9.08
N ASN A 902 -3.68 -20.52 8.19
CA ASN A 902 -3.56 -21.96 7.99
C ASN A 902 -2.21 -22.56 8.47
N GLY A 903 -1.25 -21.76 8.93
CA GLY A 903 0.07 -22.20 9.38
C GLY A 903 0.22 -22.37 10.89
N ASN A 904 1.41 -22.80 11.31
CA ASN A 904 1.89 -22.73 12.69
C ASN A 904 3.41 -22.44 12.72
N GLY A 905 3.91 -22.11 13.91
CA GLY A 905 5.30 -21.75 14.15
C GLY A 905 5.65 -20.30 13.81
N LEU A 906 6.92 -19.96 14.00
CA LEU A 906 7.47 -18.63 13.72
C LEU A 906 7.95 -18.56 12.26
N ILE A 907 7.51 -17.55 11.53
CA ILE A 907 7.96 -17.21 10.18
C ILE A 907 9.08 -16.18 10.28
N ILE A 908 10.16 -16.39 9.55
CA ILE A 908 11.22 -15.39 9.35
C ILE A 908 11.46 -15.25 7.85
N ARG A 909 11.24 -14.06 7.30
CA ARG A 909 11.52 -13.70 5.91
C ARG A 909 12.82 -12.90 5.83
N PHE A 910 13.75 -13.34 5.00
CA PHE A 910 15.00 -12.64 4.71
C PHE A 910 14.98 -12.05 3.30
N HIS A 911 15.60 -10.88 3.12
CA HIS A 911 15.83 -10.21 1.84
C HIS A 911 17.30 -9.79 1.72
N GLU A 912 17.87 -9.84 0.51
CA GLU A 912 19.26 -9.42 0.22
C GLU A 912 19.27 -8.00 -0.39
N THR A 913 20.01 -7.07 0.23
CA THR A 913 19.86 -5.61 0.00
C THR A 913 20.85 -5.00 -0.98
N GLN A 914 21.86 -5.73 -1.46
CA GLN A 914 22.97 -5.17 -2.24
C GLN A 914 23.18 -5.81 -3.62
N GLY A 915 22.26 -6.66 -4.08
CA GLY A 915 22.36 -7.33 -5.37
C GLY A 915 23.55 -8.29 -5.46
N SER A 916 23.82 -9.02 -4.37
CA SER A 916 24.95 -9.95 -4.25
C SER A 916 24.53 -11.27 -3.62
N GLU A 917 24.49 -12.34 -4.43
CA GLU A 917 24.22 -13.71 -3.93
C GLU A 917 25.17 -14.06 -2.79
N CYS A 918 24.63 -14.59 -1.69
CA CYS A 918 25.44 -15.02 -0.56
C CYS A 918 24.85 -16.22 0.19
N SER A 919 25.72 -16.91 0.95
CA SER A 919 25.28 -17.93 1.91
C SER A 919 25.19 -17.34 3.31
N VAL A 920 24.04 -17.56 3.94
CA VAL A 920 23.64 -17.05 5.25
C VAL A 920 23.63 -18.18 6.27
N CYS A 921 24.19 -17.94 7.45
CA CYS A 921 24.06 -18.77 8.65
C CYS A 921 23.21 -18.01 9.66
N VAL A 922 22.06 -18.58 10.04
CA VAL A 922 21.21 -18.07 11.12
C VAL A 922 21.54 -18.84 12.40
N ASN A 923 21.77 -18.13 13.50
CA ASN A 923 21.94 -18.68 14.84
C ASN A 923 20.80 -18.23 15.75
N MET A 924 19.92 -19.16 16.09
CA MET A 924 18.73 -18.93 16.91
C MET A 924 18.95 -19.25 18.39
N SER A 925 20.21 -19.42 18.84
CA SER A 925 20.54 -19.82 20.22
C SER A 925 20.04 -18.87 21.32
N GLY A 926 19.52 -17.68 20.97
CA GLY A 926 18.89 -16.74 21.89
C GLY A 926 17.37 -16.86 21.99
N LEU A 927 16.75 -17.72 21.17
CA LEU A 927 15.38 -18.19 21.28
C LEU A 927 15.43 -19.63 21.86
N PRO A 928 14.67 -19.96 22.92
CA PRO A 928 14.67 -21.28 23.56
C PRO A 928 13.85 -22.32 22.76
N LEU A 929 13.96 -22.29 21.43
CA LEU A 929 13.19 -23.11 20.49
C LEU A 929 14.06 -24.24 19.94
N ASN A 930 13.71 -25.50 20.26
CA ASN A 930 14.25 -26.66 19.56
C ASN A 930 13.44 -26.89 18.27
N ALA A 931 13.65 -26.04 17.27
CA ALA A 931 12.81 -25.95 16.08
C ALA A 931 13.27 -26.86 14.93
N HIS A 932 12.31 -27.54 14.32
CA HIS A 932 12.40 -28.03 12.95
C HIS A 932 12.24 -26.84 12.00
N ILE A 933 13.10 -26.74 10.99
CA ILE A 933 13.10 -25.62 10.04
C ILE A 933 12.55 -26.11 8.70
N ILE A 934 11.64 -25.36 8.11
CA ILE A 934 11.07 -25.61 6.79
C ILE A 934 11.24 -24.33 5.96
N GLU A 935 11.87 -24.42 4.79
CA GLU A 935 11.84 -23.36 3.79
C GLU A 935 10.43 -23.26 3.20
N THR A 936 9.90 -22.05 3.09
CA THR A 936 8.61 -21.76 2.47
C THR A 936 8.80 -20.80 1.29
N ASP A 937 7.80 -20.69 0.43
CA ASP A 937 7.72 -19.56 -0.50
C ASP A 937 7.38 -18.25 0.26
N VAL A 938 7.23 -17.15 -0.48
CA VAL A 938 6.97 -15.84 0.13
C VAL A 938 5.55 -15.70 0.70
N ILE A 939 4.63 -16.62 0.39
CA ILE A 939 3.26 -16.66 0.93
C ILE A 939 3.03 -17.86 1.87
N GLU A 940 4.12 -18.42 2.41
CA GLU A 940 4.15 -19.47 3.44
C GLU A 940 3.66 -20.86 3.01
N ASN A 941 3.68 -21.18 1.71
CA ASN A 941 3.59 -22.59 1.30
C ASN A 941 4.90 -23.31 1.61
N ASP A 942 4.83 -24.42 2.34
CA ASP A 942 6.00 -25.23 2.70
C ASP A 942 6.65 -25.87 1.46
N ILE A 943 7.97 -25.68 1.29
CA ILE A 943 8.77 -26.21 0.17
C ILE A 943 9.57 -27.44 0.61
N ALA A 944 10.44 -27.30 1.62
CA ALA A 944 11.37 -28.35 2.02
C ALA A 944 11.91 -28.19 3.45
N PRO A 945 12.17 -29.29 4.19
CA PRO A 945 12.83 -29.21 5.49
C PRO A 945 14.32 -28.84 5.36
N ILE A 946 14.77 -27.92 6.20
CA ILE A 946 16.17 -27.45 6.27
C ILE A 946 16.86 -28.08 7.49
N PRO A 947 18.03 -28.73 7.32
CA PRO A 947 18.79 -29.26 8.45
C PRO A 947 19.26 -28.15 9.40
N SER A 948 18.92 -28.29 10.68
CA SER A 948 19.47 -27.48 11.76
C SER A 948 20.45 -28.28 12.63
N CYS A 949 21.44 -27.60 13.21
CA CYS A 949 22.42 -28.18 14.12
C CYS A 949 22.79 -27.15 15.19
N GLU A 950 22.73 -27.53 16.48
CA GLU A 950 23.08 -26.65 17.62
C GLU A 950 22.37 -25.27 17.59
N GLY A 951 21.09 -25.24 17.18
CA GLY A 951 20.30 -24.01 17.07
C GLY A 951 20.65 -23.14 15.85
N ARG A 952 21.37 -23.68 14.86
CA ARG A 952 21.77 -22.97 13.63
C ARG A 952 21.25 -23.67 12.38
N PHE A 953 20.95 -22.89 11.34
CA PHE A 953 20.71 -23.39 9.99
C PHE A 953 21.38 -22.50 8.95
N ASN A 954 21.56 -23.02 7.73
CA ASN A 954 22.23 -22.30 6.64
C ASN A 954 21.38 -22.37 5.38
N PHE A 955 21.43 -21.30 4.58
CA PHE A 955 20.82 -21.25 3.24
C PHE A 955 21.67 -20.41 2.29
N SER A 956 21.26 -20.35 1.02
CA SER A 956 21.78 -19.39 0.04
C SER A 956 20.64 -18.51 -0.45
N ILE A 957 20.91 -17.22 -0.61
CA ILE A 957 19.95 -16.22 -1.07
C ILE A 957 20.53 -15.54 -2.33
N PRO A 958 19.78 -15.48 -3.45
CA PRO A 958 20.25 -14.81 -4.66
C PRO A 958 20.27 -13.29 -4.47
N ALA A 959 20.97 -12.60 -5.36
CA ALA A 959 20.99 -11.14 -5.44
C ALA A 959 19.55 -10.57 -5.49
N TYR A 960 19.21 -9.62 -4.61
CA TYR A 960 17.85 -9.07 -4.44
C TYR A 960 16.73 -10.10 -4.12
N GLY A 961 17.07 -11.35 -3.82
CA GLY A 961 16.09 -12.40 -3.57
C GLY A 961 15.50 -12.39 -2.17
N TRP A 962 14.39 -13.12 -1.98
CA TRP A 962 13.85 -13.47 -0.67
C TRP A 962 14.05 -14.95 -0.33
N LYS A 963 14.13 -15.23 0.97
CA LYS A 963 14.03 -16.59 1.54
C LYS A 963 13.21 -16.57 2.82
N THR A 964 12.17 -17.40 2.89
CA THR A 964 11.28 -17.48 4.04
C THR A 964 11.41 -18.84 4.72
N PHE A 965 11.40 -18.86 6.06
CA PHE A 965 11.52 -20.07 6.86
C PHE A 965 10.47 -20.13 7.96
N ARG A 966 9.82 -21.29 8.09
CA ARG A 966 8.93 -21.67 9.18
C ARG A 966 9.72 -22.48 10.23
N LEU A 967 9.64 -22.03 11.48
CA LEU A 967 10.26 -22.65 12.66
C LEU A 967 9.17 -23.36 13.47
N LEU A 968 9.17 -24.70 13.44
CA LEU A 968 8.20 -25.55 14.12
C LEU A 968 8.78 -26.19 15.38
N GLN A 969 8.15 -26.00 16.54
CA GLN A 969 8.47 -26.77 17.76
C GLN A 969 7.38 -27.82 18.00
N MET A 970 7.78 -29.06 18.29
CA MET A 970 6.84 -30.20 18.37
C MET A 970 6.50 -30.54 19.82
N GLU A 971 5.34 -30.10 20.31
CA GLU A 971 4.80 -30.42 21.65
C GLU A 971 3.27 -30.61 21.61
N TYR A 972 2.78 -31.75 22.12
CA TYR A 972 1.38 -32.18 22.00
C TYR A 972 0.36 -31.14 22.50
N CYS A 973 -0.63 -30.83 21.65
CA CYS A 973 -1.77 -29.97 21.96
C CYS A 973 -3.08 -30.76 21.77
N PRO A 974 -3.95 -30.90 22.79
CA PRO A 974 -5.19 -31.65 22.67
C PRO A 974 -6.25 -30.92 21.83
N ALA A 975 -7.14 -31.67 21.18
CA ALA A 975 -8.26 -31.10 20.43
C ALA A 975 -9.23 -30.32 21.34
N PRO A 976 -9.83 -29.22 20.85
CA PRO A 976 -11.03 -28.62 21.43
C PRO A 976 -12.17 -29.63 21.54
N SER A 977 -12.97 -29.52 22.60
CA SER A 977 -14.10 -30.42 22.87
C SER A 977 -15.45 -29.70 22.84
N ILE A 978 -16.52 -30.44 22.55
CA ILE A 978 -17.92 -29.97 22.49
C ILE A 978 -18.08 -28.67 21.69
N ILE A 979 -18.18 -28.75 20.36
CA ILE A 979 -18.73 -27.63 19.58
C ILE A 979 -20.26 -27.64 19.71
N ASP A 980 -20.84 -26.51 20.11
CA ASP A 980 -22.23 -26.14 19.88
C ASP A 980 -22.30 -25.12 18.72
N ALA A 981 -23.31 -25.22 17.84
CA ALA A 981 -23.48 -24.34 16.68
C ALA A 981 -24.96 -23.99 16.48
N CYS A 982 -25.37 -22.85 17.01
CA CYS A 982 -26.77 -22.44 17.08
C CYS A 982 -27.07 -21.31 16.09
N ILE A 983 -28.03 -21.53 15.19
CA ILE A 983 -28.44 -20.59 14.14
C ILE A 983 -29.45 -19.57 14.69
N THR A 984 -29.34 -18.31 14.24
CA THR A 984 -30.33 -17.25 14.47
C THR A 984 -30.74 -16.57 13.15
N GLU A 985 -31.65 -15.59 13.24
CA GLU A 985 -32.02 -14.73 12.10
C GLU A 985 -30.85 -13.85 11.61
N GLY A 986 -29.86 -13.53 12.46
CA GLY A 986 -28.74 -12.64 12.13
C GLY A 986 -27.37 -13.32 11.98
N GLY A 987 -27.28 -14.64 12.14
CA GLY A 987 -26.02 -15.40 12.05
C GLY A 987 -26.00 -16.65 12.94
N THR A 988 -24.91 -17.41 12.89
CA THR A 988 -24.70 -18.64 13.65
C THR A 988 -23.62 -18.47 14.70
N ILE A 989 -23.93 -18.91 15.92
CA ILE A 989 -23.04 -18.83 17.07
C ILE A 989 -22.40 -20.19 17.29
N VAL A 990 -21.09 -20.26 17.10
CA VAL A 990 -20.26 -21.44 17.31
C VAL A 990 -19.51 -21.29 18.63
N LYS A 991 -19.55 -22.29 19.51
CA LYS A 991 -18.89 -22.27 20.84
C LYS A 991 -18.17 -23.58 21.08
N TRP A 992 -17.02 -23.58 21.76
CA TRP A 992 -16.31 -24.80 22.16
C TRP A 992 -15.72 -24.70 23.57
N THR A 993 -15.31 -25.83 24.14
CA THR A 993 -14.65 -25.90 25.45
C THR A 993 -13.25 -26.50 25.34
N MET A 994 -12.33 -25.99 26.16
CA MET A 994 -10.96 -26.48 26.26
C MET A 994 -10.72 -27.23 27.58
N PRO A 995 -9.73 -28.13 27.64
CA PRO A 995 -9.21 -28.65 28.91
C PRO A 995 -8.45 -27.56 29.67
N ASP A 996 -8.71 -27.41 30.97
CA ASP A 996 -8.23 -26.32 31.85
C ASP A 996 -6.70 -26.20 32.04
N GLU A 997 -5.88 -27.01 31.35
CA GLU A 997 -4.45 -27.21 31.64
C GLU A 997 -3.48 -26.65 30.58
N TYR A 998 -3.96 -26.03 29.49
CA TYR A 998 -3.12 -25.64 28.34
C TYR A 998 -3.18 -24.14 28.00
N SER A 999 -2.02 -23.51 27.86
CA SER A 999 -1.86 -22.16 27.30
C SER A 999 -1.94 -22.20 25.77
N TYR A 1000 -3.07 -21.74 25.20
CA TYR A 1000 -3.27 -21.58 23.75
C TYR A 1000 -3.14 -20.10 23.34
N LEU A 1001 -2.82 -19.86 22.06
CA LEU A 1001 -2.78 -18.49 21.50
C LEU A 1001 -4.12 -18.12 20.85
N CYS A 1002 -4.66 -19.04 20.05
CA CYS A 1002 -5.85 -18.82 19.25
C CYS A 1002 -6.43 -20.15 18.75
N TYR A 1003 -7.47 -20.08 17.92
CA TYR A 1003 -8.19 -21.18 17.29
C TYR A 1003 -8.35 -20.91 15.80
N ALA A 1004 -8.11 -21.92 14.95
CA ALA A 1004 -8.58 -21.90 13.57
C ALA A 1004 -9.98 -22.54 13.50
N LEU A 1005 -10.94 -21.78 12.98
CA LEU A 1005 -12.30 -22.23 12.73
C LEU A 1005 -12.50 -22.51 11.24
N TYR A 1006 -13.21 -23.61 10.94
CA TYR A 1006 -13.50 -24.05 9.59
C TYR A 1006 -14.99 -24.36 9.41
N ARG A 1007 -15.53 -24.06 8.23
CA ARG A 1007 -16.92 -24.29 7.79
C ARG A 1007 -16.97 -25.14 6.52
N GLY A 1008 -17.90 -26.08 6.45
CA GLY A 1008 -18.19 -26.87 5.25
C GLY A 1008 -19.68 -27.20 5.09
N THR A 1009 -20.07 -27.64 3.89
CA THR A 1009 -21.47 -27.96 3.51
C THR A 1009 -21.88 -29.42 3.76
N ASN A 1010 -21.01 -30.21 4.40
CA ASN A 1010 -21.24 -31.62 4.73
C ASN A 1010 -20.48 -32.02 6.00
N GLU A 1011 -20.96 -33.04 6.72
CA GLU A 1011 -20.42 -33.43 8.04
C GLU A 1011 -18.95 -33.91 7.98
N ASP A 1012 -18.60 -34.67 6.94
CA ASP A 1012 -17.31 -35.33 6.77
C ASP A 1012 -16.22 -34.44 6.12
N PHE A 1013 -16.49 -33.15 5.89
CA PHE A 1013 -15.54 -32.23 5.24
C PHE A 1013 -14.17 -32.26 5.90
N ILE A 1014 -13.09 -32.25 5.10
CA ILE A 1014 -11.71 -32.23 5.61
C ILE A 1014 -11.25 -30.77 5.65
N PRO A 1015 -11.00 -30.18 6.82
CA PRO A 1015 -10.52 -28.80 6.93
C PRO A 1015 -9.25 -28.54 6.13
N GLY A 1016 -9.26 -27.43 5.40
CA GLY A 1016 -8.20 -26.98 4.51
C GLY A 1016 -8.64 -25.72 3.76
N ALA A 1017 -7.93 -25.40 2.66
CA ALA A 1017 -8.32 -24.31 1.78
C ALA A 1017 -9.72 -24.55 1.19
N GLY A 1018 -10.57 -23.53 1.22
CA GLY A 1018 -11.99 -23.60 0.86
C GLY A 1018 -12.92 -23.84 2.05
N ASN A 1019 -12.37 -24.14 3.23
CA ASN A 1019 -13.13 -24.33 4.45
C ASN A 1019 -12.67 -23.44 5.61
N TYR A 1020 -11.53 -22.74 5.53
CA TYR A 1020 -11.10 -21.85 6.60
C TYR A 1020 -12.02 -20.61 6.68
N LEU A 1021 -12.34 -20.20 7.92
CA LEU A 1021 -13.24 -19.09 8.19
C LEU A 1021 -12.55 -17.97 8.98
N ALA A 1022 -11.88 -18.29 10.09
CA ALA A 1022 -11.24 -17.30 10.95
C ALA A 1022 -10.15 -17.89 11.85
N THR A 1023 -9.24 -17.02 12.31
CA THR A 1023 -8.34 -17.25 13.44
C THR A 1023 -8.77 -16.34 14.57
N ILE A 1024 -8.99 -16.91 15.76
CA ILE A 1024 -9.77 -16.27 16.85
C ILE A 1024 -9.11 -16.58 18.19
N ASP A 1025 -9.06 -15.64 19.12
CA ASP A 1025 -8.50 -15.82 20.47
C ASP A 1025 -9.55 -16.28 21.52
N THR A 1026 -10.83 -16.05 21.26
CA THR A 1026 -11.96 -16.45 22.14
C THR A 1026 -12.49 -17.86 21.82
N PRO A 1027 -13.09 -18.58 22.78
CA PRO A 1027 -13.63 -19.93 22.60
C PRO A 1027 -15.01 -19.97 21.90
N TYR A 1028 -15.32 -18.95 21.10
CA TYR A 1028 -16.56 -18.84 20.34
C TYR A 1028 -16.36 -17.97 19.09
N TYR A 1029 -17.30 -18.05 18.17
CA TYR A 1029 -17.34 -17.23 16.94
C TYR A 1029 -18.77 -16.89 16.57
N TYR A 1030 -18.98 -15.74 15.93
CA TYR A 1030 -20.23 -15.41 15.26
C TYR A 1030 -20.04 -15.42 13.76
N ASP A 1031 -20.55 -16.47 13.11
CA ASP A 1031 -20.64 -16.55 11.67
C ASP A 1031 -21.87 -15.77 11.21
N THR A 1032 -21.67 -14.50 10.85
CA THR A 1032 -22.71 -13.62 10.30
C THR A 1032 -23.25 -14.10 8.95
N GLN A 1033 -22.53 -15.00 8.26
CA GLN A 1033 -22.87 -15.47 6.92
C GLN A 1033 -23.83 -16.66 6.95
N VAL A 1034 -23.83 -17.47 8.02
CA VAL A 1034 -24.76 -18.61 8.18
C VAL A 1034 -26.00 -18.20 8.98
N VAL A 1035 -27.09 -17.93 8.26
CA VAL A 1035 -28.38 -17.48 8.81
C VAL A 1035 -29.48 -18.55 8.64
N TYR A 1036 -30.69 -18.28 9.13
CA TYR A 1036 -31.85 -19.15 8.86
C TYR A 1036 -32.21 -19.24 7.36
N ASN A 1037 -32.73 -20.41 6.97
CA ASN A 1037 -33.30 -20.70 5.64
C ASN A 1037 -32.30 -20.67 4.46
N LEU A 1038 -31.01 -20.88 4.72
CA LEU A 1038 -30.03 -21.18 3.67
C LEU A 1038 -30.36 -22.53 2.97
N MET A 1039 -29.94 -22.64 1.71
CA MET A 1039 -30.09 -23.81 0.85
C MET A 1039 -29.23 -24.99 1.30
N ASN A 1040 -28.04 -24.71 1.85
CA ASN A 1040 -27.11 -25.72 2.33
C ASN A 1040 -27.19 -25.91 3.86
N ASP A 1041 -26.94 -27.15 4.29
CA ASP A 1041 -26.61 -27.45 5.68
C ASP A 1041 -25.13 -27.07 5.93
N TYR A 1042 -24.85 -26.32 7.00
CA TYR A 1042 -23.47 -25.94 7.36
C TYR A 1042 -22.97 -26.69 8.59
N TYR A 1043 -21.69 -27.03 8.58
CA TYR A 1043 -20.98 -27.81 9.61
C TYR A 1043 -19.68 -27.10 9.97
N TYR A 1044 -19.32 -27.13 11.26
CA TYR A 1044 -18.11 -26.49 11.78
C TYR A 1044 -17.14 -27.49 12.39
N LYS A 1045 -15.84 -27.20 12.25
CA LYS A 1045 -14.74 -27.86 12.94
C LYS A 1045 -13.78 -26.78 13.45
N VAL A 1046 -13.18 -26.99 14.62
CA VAL A 1046 -12.26 -26.03 15.25
C VAL A 1046 -10.99 -26.73 15.72
N GLN A 1047 -9.89 -25.99 15.70
CA GLN A 1047 -8.55 -26.47 16.04
C GLN A 1047 -7.87 -25.41 16.90
N ALA A 1048 -7.42 -25.76 18.11
CA ALA A 1048 -6.57 -24.88 18.90
C ALA A 1048 -5.17 -24.76 18.26
N ILE A 1049 -4.60 -23.55 18.32
CA ILE A 1049 -3.25 -23.21 17.89
C ILE A 1049 -2.45 -22.79 19.12
N GLY A 1050 -1.46 -23.60 19.51
CA GLY A 1050 -0.45 -23.22 20.49
C GLY A 1050 0.76 -22.57 19.84
N ILE A 1051 1.64 -22.01 20.67
CA ILE A 1051 2.94 -21.39 20.28
C ILE A 1051 3.80 -22.32 19.40
N LYS A 1052 3.60 -23.63 19.54
CA LYS A 1052 4.48 -24.67 19.02
C LYS A 1052 3.82 -25.45 17.88
N MET A 1053 2.59 -25.96 18.09
CA MET A 1053 1.82 -26.64 17.05
C MET A 1053 0.30 -26.46 17.17
N LYS A 1054 -0.40 -26.82 16.10
CA LYS A 1054 -1.86 -27.01 16.09
C LYS A 1054 -2.24 -28.31 16.83
N SER A 1055 -3.41 -28.32 17.43
CA SER A 1055 -4.06 -29.51 18.00
C SER A 1055 -4.61 -30.45 16.92
N GLU A 1056 -5.09 -31.63 17.33
CA GLU A 1056 -6.05 -32.39 16.53
C GLU A 1056 -7.36 -31.60 16.32
N LEU A 1057 -8.08 -31.90 15.25
CA LEU A 1057 -9.38 -31.28 14.96
C LEU A 1057 -10.47 -31.75 15.94
N SER A 1058 -11.42 -30.86 16.22
CA SER A 1058 -12.68 -31.24 16.87
C SER A 1058 -13.50 -32.23 16.03
N LEU A 1059 -14.53 -32.82 16.66
CA LEU A 1059 -15.65 -33.41 15.91
C LEU A 1059 -16.38 -32.34 15.09
N SER A 1060 -17.11 -32.79 14.06
CA SER A 1060 -18.00 -31.94 13.26
C SER A 1060 -19.27 -31.60 14.05
N THR A 1061 -19.71 -30.35 14.03
CA THR A 1061 -21.03 -29.97 14.55
C THR A 1061 -21.83 -29.24 13.48
N LYS A 1062 -23.06 -29.74 13.23
CA LYS A 1062 -24.02 -29.10 12.33
C LYS A 1062 -24.63 -27.85 12.95
N ALA A 1063 -24.70 -26.77 12.17
CA ALA A 1063 -25.49 -25.59 12.48
C ALA A 1063 -26.99 -25.96 12.59
N CYS A 1064 -27.60 -25.74 13.76
CA CYS A 1064 -29.01 -26.08 14.00
C CYS A 1064 -29.82 -24.89 14.55
N PRO A 1065 -31.12 -24.77 14.22
CA PRO A 1065 -32.04 -23.86 14.90
C PRO A 1065 -32.07 -24.08 16.42
N GLY A 1066 -32.03 -23.00 17.21
CA GLY A 1066 -32.15 -23.10 18.67
C GLY A 1066 -32.34 -21.76 19.37
N ASP A 1067 -32.74 -21.83 20.64
CA ASP A 1067 -32.84 -20.65 21.51
C ASP A 1067 -31.45 -20.28 22.02
N ILE A 1068 -30.92 -19.16 21.54
CA ILE A 1068 -29.69 -18.61 22.10
C ILE A 1068 -30.02 -17.87 23.39
N THR A 1069 -29.72 -18.51 24.51
CA THR A 1069 -29.42 -17.77 25.73
C THR A 1069 -28.29 -16.81 25.40
N SER A 1070 -28.57 -15.51 25.51
CA SER A 1070 -27.73 -14.40 25.06
C SER A 1070 -26.23 -14.65 25.29
N ILE A 1071 -25.38 -14.30 24.34
CA ILE A 1071 -23.93 -14.27 24.61
C ILE A 1071 -23.64 -12.94 25.36
N PRO A 1072 -22.76 -12.93 26.37
CA PRO A 1072 -22.04 -11.71 26.72
C PRO A 1072 -21.45 -11.02 25.47
N PRO A 1073 -21.35 -9.68 25.43
CA PRO A 1073 -20.53 -9.02 24.42
C PRO A 1073 -19.07 -9.47 24.50
N THR A 1074 -18.25 -9.15 23.48
CA THR A 1074 -16.80 -9.40 23.59
C THR A 1074 -16.20 -8.63 24.76
N ILE A 1075 -15.02 -9.06 25.19
CA ILE A 1075 -14.21 -8.26 26.12
C ILE A 1075 -13.95 -6.89 25.45
N PRO A 1076 -14.10 -5.75 26.15
CA PRO A 1076 -13.71 -4.45 25.63
C PRO A 1076 -12.20 -4.39 25.35
N GLY A 1077 -11.78 -3.47 24.49
CA GLY A 1077 -10.36 -3.22 24.28
C GLY A 1077 -9.62 -2.88 25.58
N TYR A 1078 -8.30 -2.99 25.55
CA TYR A 1078 -7.48 -2.64 26.71
C TYR A 1078 -7.75 -1.17 27.12
N PRO A 1079 -8.16 -0.90 28.38
CA PRO A 1079 -8.34 0.46 28.86
C PRO A 1079 -6.99 1.19 28.87
N MET A 1080 -6.93 2.31 28.15
CA MET A 1080 -5.77 3.19 28.05
C MET A 1080 -5.97 4.44 28.92
N GLU A 1081 -4.88 4.99 29.46
CA GLU A 1081 -4.91 6.32 30.06
C GLU A 1081 -4.86 7.39 28.97
N GLU A 1082 -5.88 8.24 28.86
CA GLU A 1082 -5.82 9.43 28.01
C GLU A 1082 -5.13 10.59 28.75
N ALA A 1083 -5.43 10.73 30.04
CA ALA A 1083 -4.84 11.72 30.94
C ALA A 1083 -5.13 11.42 32.42
N SER A 1084 -4.14 11.57 33.29
CA SER A 1084 -4.32 11.60 34.75
C SER A 1084 -4.08 12.99 35.33
N GLY A 1085 -4.61 13.21 36.54
CA GLY A 1085 -4.44 14.44 37.29
C GLY A 1085 -4.68 14.24 38.78
N ASN A 1086 -4.51 15.30 39.57
CA ASN A 1086 -4.49 15.25 41.04
C ASN A 1086 -5.69 14.56 41.71
N TYR A 1087 -6.86 14.57 41.06
CA TYR A 1087 -8.09 13.98 41.60
C TYR A 1087 -8.90 13.24 40.51
N ARG A 1088 -8.28 12.89 39.37
CA ARG A 1088 -8.99 12.30 38.22
C ARG A 1088 -8.10 11.44 37.31
N ILE A 1089 -8.73 10.53 36.58
CA ILE A 1089 -8.12 9.69 35.54
C ILE A 1089 -9.13 9.60 34.38
N SER A 1090 -8.69 9.83 33.14
CA SER A 1090 -9.48 9.63 31.92
C SER A 1090 -9.04 8.34 31.23
N LEU A 1091 -10.00 7.51 30.88
CA LEU A 1091 -9.82 6.20 30.25
C LEU A 1091 -10.51 6.17 28.88
N SER A 1092 -9.92 5.47 27.91
CA SER A 1092 -10.63 5.00 26.70
C SER A 1092 -10.25 3.58 26.31
N TRP A 1093 -11.08 2.93 25.50
CA TRP A 1093 -10.96 1.52 25.10
C TRP A 1093 -11.60 1.29 23.73
N GLU A 1094 -11.23 0.23 23.02
CA GLU A 1094 -11.99 -0.19 21.83
C GLU A 1094 -13.36 -0.75 22.21
N ALA A 1095 -14.35 -0.50 21.36
CA ALA A 1095 -15.71 -1.01 21.56
C ALA A 1095 -15.75 -2.54 21.56
N SER A 1096 -16.59 -3.11 22.43
CA SER A 1096 -16.93 -4.52 22.34
C SER A 1096 -17.81 -4.77 21.13
N ILE A 1097 -17.49 -5.84 20.39
CA ILE A 1097 -18.40 -6.39 19.38
C ILE A 1097 -19.55 -7.06 20.13
N ASP A 1098 -20.74 -6.91 19.57
CA ASP A 1098 -21.95 -7.49 20.09
C ASP A 1098 -22.84 -8.00 18.95
N TYR A 1099 -23.40 -9.16 19.20
CA TYR A 1099 -24.01 -9.98 18.18
C TYR A 1099 -25.54 -9.78 18.24
N ASN A 1100 -26.07 -9.03 17.27
CA ASN A 1100 -27.47 -8.58 17.13
C ASN A 1100 -27.86 -7.30 17.90
N ASP A 1101 -26.96 -6.32 18.00
CA ASP A 1101 -27.24 -4.98 18.56
C ASP A 1101 -27.90 -5.05 19.96
N THR A 1102 -27.45 -6.01 20.77
CA THR A 1102 -27.84 -6.21 22.16
C THR A 1102 -26.95 -5.45 23.14
N LEU A 1103 -25.85 -4.80 22.72
CA LEU A 1103 -24.94 -4.08 23.60
C LEU A 1103 -25.68 -2.95 24.32
N LYS A 1104 -25.59 -2.94 25.65
CA LYS A 1104 -26.27 -1.96 26.50
C LYS A 1104 -25.30 -0.96 27.11
N GLY A 1105 -24.06 -1.40 27.38
CA GLY A 1105 -23.07 -0.52 27.98
C GLY A 1105 -21.79 -1.22 28.40
N TYR A 1106 -20.92 -0.43 29.02
CA TYR A 1106 -19.69 -0.88 29.65
C TYR A 1106 -19.76 -0.68 31.15
N ARG A 1107 -19.23 -1.62 31.92
CA ARG A 1107 -19.07 -1.48 33.37
C ARG A 1107 -17.59 -1.36 33.70
N ILE A 1108 -17.26 -0.27 34.36
CA ILE A 1108 -15.91 0.05 34.80
C ILE A 1108 -15.75 -0.42 36.24
N TYR A 1109 -14.66 -1.15 36.49
CA TYR A 1109 -14.21 -1.53 37.81
C TYR A 1109 -13.01 -0.68 38.19
N ARG A 1110 -13.01 -0.15 39.42
CA ARG A 1110 -11.88 0.53 40.04
C ARG A 1110 -11.45 -0.27 41.26
N ASN A 1111 -10.16 -0.61 41.34
CA ASN A 1111 -9.58 -1.45 42.40
C ASN A 1111 -10.36 -2.77 42.56
N GLY A 1112 -10.77 -3.35 41.43
CA GLY A 1112 -11.54 -4.59 41.33
C GLY A 1112 -13.05 -4.48 41.64
N VAL A 1113 -13.53 -3.30 42.07
CA VAL A 1113 -14.93 -3.03 42.46
C VAL A 1113 -15.64 -2.22 41.37
N ALA A 1114 -16.82 -2.67 40.94
CA ALA A 1114 -17.64 -1.94 39.96
C ALA A 1114 -17.98 -0.54 40.50
N CYS A 1115 -17.61 0.50 39.75
CA CYS A 1115 -17.80 1.90 40.15
C CYS A 1115 -18.75 2.67 39.23
N LYS A 1116 -18.89 2.27 37.96
CA LYS A 1116 -19.72 2.96 36.98
C LYS A 1116 -20.17 2.04 35.86
N ASP A 1117 -21.43 2.17 35.44
CA ASP A 1117 -21.93 1.70 34.14
C ASP A 1117 -22.09 2.93 33.22
N ILE A 1118 -21.70 2.81 31.95
CA ILE A 1118 -21.89 3.83 30.90
C ILE A 1118 -22.56 3.22 29.65
N PRO A 1119 -23.25 4.01 28.79
CA PRO A 1119 -23.93 3.52 27.59
C PRO A 1119 -23.00 2.85 26.57
N SER A 1120 -23.57 2.02 25.69
CA SER A 1120 -22.84 1.31 24.62
C SER A 1120 -22.18 2.25 23.60
N SER A 1121 -22.70 3.47 23.46
CA SER A 1121 -22.15 4.55 22.63
C SER A 1121 -20.99 5.31 23.26
N MET A 1122 -20.51 4.90 24.45
CA MET A 1122 -19.35 5.50 25.11
C MET A 1122 -18.23 4.48 25.28
N THR A 1123 -17.09 4.76 24.66
CA THR A 1123 -15.82 4.02 24.76
C THR A 1123 -14.77 4.76 25.58
N SER A 1124 -15.19 5.76 26.36
CA SER A 1124 -14.33 6.51 27.27
C SER A 1124 -15.06 6.92 28.54
N TRP A 1125 -14.31 7.10 29.63
CA TRP A 1125 -14.84 7.54 30.92
C TRP A 1125 -13.79 8.30 31.74
N MET A 1126 -14.19 9.45 32.28
CA MET A 1126 -13.41 10.20 33.25
C MET A 1126 -13.87 9.90 34.68
N ASP A 1127 -12.97 9.30 35.45
CA ASP A 1127 -13.11 9.11 36.88
C ASP A 1127 -12.64 10.37 37.65
N VAL A 1128 -13.41 10.79 38.66
CA VAL A 1128 -13.18 12.05 39.39
C VAL A 1128 -13.41 11.88 40.89
N GLY A 1129 -12.72 12.69 41.70
CA GLY A 1129 -12.77 12.63 43.16
C GLY A 1129 -11.78 11.61 43.76
N LEU A 1130 -10.76 11.21 42.99
CA LEU A 1130 -9.67 10.34 43.42
C LEU A 1130 -8.75 11.06 44.42
N TYR A 1131 -8.00 10.31 45.23
CA TYR A 1131 -6.93 10.89 46.05
C TYR A 1131 -5.68 11.15 45.20
N ARG A 1132 -4.88 12.17 45.53
CA ARG A 1132 -3.56 12.45 44.90
C ARG A 1132 -2.55 11.35 45.19
N ASN A 1133 -1.56 11.17 44.32
CA ASN A 1133 -0.42 10.26 44.53
C ASN A 1133 -0.89 8.84 44.95
N THR A 1134 -1.98 8.38 44.36
CA THR A 1134 -2.67 7.15 44.74
C THR A 1134 -2.85 6.30 43.50
N GLU A 1135 -2.43 5.04 43.60
CA GLU A 1135 -2.57 4.05 42.56
C GLU A 1135 -4.02 3.54 42.48
N TYR A 1136 -4.53 3.47 41.25
CA TYR A 1136 -5.83 2.92 40.91
C TYR A 1136 -5.67 1.92 39.78
N THR A 1137 -6.28 0.74 39.93
CA THR A 1137 -6.36 -0.25 38.86
C THR A 1137 -7.73 -0.21 38.21
N TYR A 1138 -7.78 -0.21 36.88
CA TYR A 1138 -9.02 -0.25 36.12
C TYR A 1138 -9.13 -1.50 35.25
N GLU A 1139 -10.32 -2.05 35.21
CA GLU A 1139 -10.73 -3.17 34.37
C GLU A 1139 -12.13 -2.82 33.83
N ILE A 1140 -12.47 -3.23 32.61
CA ILE A 1140 -13.74 -2.87 31.97
C ILE A 1140 -14.38 -4.13 31.39
N THR A 1141 -15.68 -4.27 31.58
CA THR A 1141 -16.51 -5.27 30.90
C THR A 1141 -17.52 -4.58 30.00
N ALA A 1142 -18.01 -5.28 29.00
CA ALA A 1142 -19.22 -4.90 28.28
C ALA A 1142 -20.40 -5.75 28.76
N PHE A 1143 -21.60 -5.18 28.75
CA PHE A 1143 -22.82 -5.90 29.09
C PHE A 1143 -23.98 -5.59 28.13
N ASN A 1144 -24.82 -6.59 27.92
CA ASN A 1144 -25.92 -6.54 26.95
C ASN A 1144 -27.29 -6.19 27.59
N LYS A 1145 -28.31 -6.06 26.74
CA LYS A 1145 -29.72 -5.78 27.09
C LYS A 1145 -30.32 -6.89 27.96
N ALA A 1146 -29.81 -8.12 27.88
CA ALA A 1146 -30.18 -9.24 28.74
C ALA A 1146 -29.46 -9.25 30.12
N GLY A 1147 -28.48 -8.37 30.33
CA GLY A 1147 -27.74 -8.24 31.59
C GLY A 1147 -26.58 -9.21 31.77
N LEU A 1148 -26.15 -9.89 30.70
CA LEU A 1148 -24.91 -10.66 30.70
C LEU A 1148 -23.71 -9.77 30.40
N GLU A 1149 -22.57 -10.17 30.95
CA GLU A 1149 -21.37 -9.37 31.09
C GLU A 1149 -20.15 -10.15 30.59
N SER A 1150 -19.29 -9.48 29.81
CA SER A 1150 -18.05 -10.05 29.27
C SER A 1150 -17.09 -10.45 30.40
N GLU A 1151 -16.01 -11.17 30.05
CA GLU A 1151 -14.84 -11.17 30.93
C GLU A 1151 -14.25 -9.76 31.03
N ARG A 1152 -13.46 -9.51 32.08
CA ARG A 1152 -12.78 -8.23 32.29
C ARG A 1152 -11.68 -8.04 31.27
N SER A 1153 -11.56 -6.83 30.72
CA SER A 1153 -10.39 -6.41 29.95
C SER A 1153 -9.11 -6.51 30.78
N GLN A 1154 -7.96 -6.53 30.10
CA GLN A 1154 -6.66 -6.47 30.78
C GLN A 1154 -6.61 -5.26 31.71
N LYS A 1155 -5.99 -5.45 32.87
CA LYS A 1155 -5.95 -4.46 33.95
C LYS A 1155 -4.91 -3.38 33.68
N ILE A 1156 -5.34 -2.13 33.55
CA ILE A 1156 -4.43 -0.98 33.58
C ILE A 1156 -4.24 -0.51 35.03
N THR A 1157 -3.02 -0.04 35.35
CA THR A 1157 -2.67 0.53 36.66
C THR A 1157 -2.17 1.95 36.46
N ILE A 1158 -2.86 2.93 37.06
CA ILE A 1158 -2.64 4.36 36.85
C ILE A 1158 -2.50 5.04 38.20
N CYS A 1159 -1.49 5.89 38.36
CA CYS A 1159 -1.29 6.68 39.59
C CYS A 1159 -1.73 8.13 39.36
N THR A 1160 -2.59 8.65 40.24
CA THR A 1160 -2.94 10.08 40.21
C THR A 1160 -1.74 10.97 40.53
N THR A 1161 -1.63 12.09 39.83
CA THR A 1161 -0.50 13.00 39.98
C THR A 1161 -0.46 13.70 41.35
N ASN A 1162 0.68 14.33 41.67
CA ASN A 1162 0.91 15.07 42.92
C ASN A 1162 1.34 16.53 42.68
N TYR A 1163 0.72 17.20 41.70
CA TYR A 1163 1.03 18.59 41.39
C TYR A 1163 0.56 19.51 42.52
N ASN A 1164 1.50 20.19 43.18
CA ASN A 1164 1.21 21.14 44.26
C ASN A 1164 1.34 22.62 43.86
N SER A 1165 1.59 22.91 42.58
CA SER A 1165 1.67 24.27 42.01
C SER A 1165 0.41 24.61 41.19
N ILE A 1166 -0.13 25.82 41.39
CA ILE A 1166 -1.16 26.42 40.52
C ILE A 1166 -0.43 27.19 39.41
N GLY A 1167 0.32 26.47 38.57
CA GLY A 1167 1.22 27.09 37.60
C GLY A 1167 1.67 26.18 36.47
N ASP A 1168 1.80 24.88 36.72
CA ASP A 1168 2.21 23.89 35.72
C ASP A 1168 1.04 22.95 35.43
N ILE A 1169 0.12 23.39 34.55
CA ILE A 1169 -0.75 22.46 33.83
C ILE A 1169 -0.11 22.25 32.47
N THR A 1170 0.81 21.28 32.37
CA THR A 1170 1.19 20.72 31.07
C THR A 1170 -0.10 20.18 30.44
N PRO A 1171 -0.49 20.60 29.23
CA PRO A 1171 -1.72 20.11 28.60
C PRO A 1171 -1.51 18.66 28.15
N ILE A 1172 -1.76 17.71 29.05
CA ILE A 1172 -1.93 16.29 28.74
C ILE A 1172 -3.35 16.11 28.17
N ALA A 1173 -3.51 16.68 26.99
CA ALA A 1173 -4.58 16.50 26.02
C ALA A 1173 -4.25 17.43 24.85
N GLN A 1174 -3.54 16.93 23.83
CA GLN A 1174 -3.64 17.54 22.51
C GLN A 1174 -5.04 17.23 21.99
N ILE A 1175 -6.00 18.10 22.33
CA ILE A 1175 -7.23 18.20 21.54
C ILE A 1175 -6.82 18.89 20.24
N THR A 1176 -6.40 18.08 19.27
CA THR A 1176 -6.19 18.54 17.90
C THR A 1176 -7.57 18.79 17.30
N ALA A 1177 -8.09 19.99 17.49
CA ALA A 1177 -9.23 20.46 16.72
C ALA A 1177 -8.77 20.63 15.26
N SER A 1178 -9.21 19.74 14.38
CA SER A 1178 -9.17 19.97 12.94
C SER A 1178 -10.08 21.15 12.60
N SER A 1179 -9.63 22.02 11.68
CA SER A 1179 -10.41 22.95 10.82
C SER A 1179 -11.77 23.46 11.36
N GLU A 1180 -12.05 24.76 11.48
CA GLU A 1180 -11.58 25.90 10.67
C GLU A 1180 -12.07 27.23 11.31
N ARG A 1181 -11.53 28.38 10.88
CA ARG A 1181 -11.96 29.78 11.20
C ARG A 1181 -11.69 30.35 12.60
N GLY A 1182 -10.78 31.32 12.65
CA GLY A 1182 -10.91 32.52 13.51
C GLY A 1182 -9.95 32.62 14.70
N ILE A 1183 -9.11 33.67 14.69
CA ILE A 1183 -8.10 33.99 15.72
C ILE A 1183 -8.71 34.68 16.97
N ASP A 1184 -10.03 34.56 17.19
CA ASP A 1184 -10.77 35.26 18.25
C ASP A 1184 -11.34 34.33 19.36
N PHE A 1185 -10.57 33.33 19.79
CA PHE A 1185 -10.92 32.49 20.96
C PHE A 1185 -9.76 32.36 21.96
N LEU A 1186 -9.48 33.44 22.69
CA LEU A 1186 -8.62 33.42 23.87
C LEU A 1186 -9.35 32.73 25.03
N VAL A 1187 -8.78 31.63 25.53
CA VAL A 1187 -9.35 30.80 26.60
C VAL A 1187 -9.47 31.60 27.91
N THR A 1188 -10.69 32.03 28.24
CA THR A 1188 -10.99 32.68 29.53
C THR A 1188 -11.17 31.63 30.64
N ASN A 1189 -10.02 31.22 31.17
CA ASN A 1189 -9.84 30.51 32.45
C ASN A 1189 -10.11 28.99 32.45
N ILE A 1190 -9.03 28.21 32.43
CA ILE A 1190 -9.07 26.76 32.69
C ILE A 1190 -9.09 26.52 34.20
N SER A 1191 -10.19 25.98 34.73
CA SER A 1191 -10.17 25.30 36.02
C SER A 1191 -10.63 23.86 35.85
N ASN A 1192 -9.77 22.90 36.22
CA ASN A 1192 -10.06 21.47 36.22
C ASN A 1192 -10.61 20.87 34.92
N GLY A 1193 -10.35 21.43 33.74
CA GLY A 1193 -10.62 20.75 32.45
C GLY A 1193 -12.09 20.45 32.16
N VAL A 1194 -13.00 21.32 32.61
CA VAL A 1194 -14.44 21.26 32.26
C VAL A 1194 -14.83 22.60 31.65
N CYS A 1195 -15.36 22.59 30.43
CA CYS A 1195 -16.08 23.71 29.85
C CYS A 1195 -17.58 23.57 30.17
N GLY A 1196 -18.20 24.67 30.60
CA GLY A 1196 -19.63 24.74 30.87
C GLY A 1196 -20.09 26.19 30.98
N MET A 1197 -21.35 26.47 30.65
CA MET A 1197 -21.92 27.81 30.79
C MET A 1197 -22.17 28.16 32.27
N ILE A 1198 -21.82 29.39 32.64
CA ILE A 1198 -22.38 30.05 33.82
C ILE A 1198 -23.62 30.82 33.35
N ASP A 1199 -24.79 30.48 33.91
CA ASP A 1199 -25.89 31.44 34.05
C ASP A 1199 -26.25 31.55 35.53
N GLN A 1200 -26.22 32.79 36.03
CA GLN A 1200 -26.72 33.24 37.34
C GLN A 1200 -26.55 32.25 38.52
N ASP A 1201 -25.29 31.97 38.84
CA ASP A 1201 -24.80 31.46 40.14
C ASP A 1201 -25.21 30.04 40.59
N ASN A 1202 -25.77 29.16 39.73
CA ASN A 1202 -25.94 27.72 40.08
C ASN A 1202 -25.79 26.74 38.91
N TRP A 1203 -25.12 25.61 39.16
CA TRP A 1203 -25.10 24.46 38.26
C TRP A 1203 -26.39 23.64 38.42
N LEU A 1204 -27.14 23.44 37.33
CA LEU A 1204 -28.28 22.52 37.30
C LEU A 1204 -28.30 21.71 35.98
N PRO A 1205 -28.45 20.38 36.04
CA PRO A 1205 -28.75 19.59 34.85
C PRO A 1205 -30.23 19.73 34.49
N LYS A 1206 -30.54 19.73 33.19
CA LYS A 1206 -31.91 19.53 32.71
C LYS A 1206 -31.88 18.56 31.53
N GLU A 1207 -32.31 17.34 31.84
CA GLU A 1207 -32.71 16.23 30.96
C GLU A 1207 -33.19 16.68 29.55
N ALA A 1208 -32.90 16.01 28.43
CA ALA A 1208 -32.00 14.89 28.08
C ALA A 1208 -31.90 14.84 26.52
N ASP A 1209 -31.05 14.05 25.83
CA ASP A 1209 -30.09 13.02 26.24
C ASP A 1209 -28.99 12.83 25.14
N THR A 1210 -28.00 11.98 25.42
CA THR A 1210 -26.98 11.36 24.53
C THR A 1210 -25.94 12.24 23.81
N LEU A 1211 -24.67 11.92 24.13
CA LEU A 1211 -23.37 12.29 23.51
C LEU A 1211 -22.79 13.71 23.80
N PRO A 1212 -21.47 13.81 24.11
CA PRO A 1212 -20.82 15.07 24.43
C PRO A 1212 -20.24 15.75 23.18
N TRP A 1213 -21.06 16.53 22.46
CA TRP A 1213 -20.58 17.57 21.55
C TRP A 1213 -21.28 18.89 21.87
N ILE A 1214 -20.53 19.98 21.96
CA ILE A 1214 -21.12 21.32 22.04
C ILE A 1214 -21.22 21.88 20.60
N ARG A 1215 -22.44 21.99 20.07
CA ARG A 1215 -22.74 22.91 18.98
C ARG A 1215 -22.95 24.30 19.57
N MET A 1216 -22.15 25.28 19.17
CA MET A 1216 -22.30 26.69 19.59
C MET A 1216 -22.79 27.55 18.43
N GLU A 1217 -23.94 28.20 18.62
CA GLU A 1217 -24.43 29.30 17.77
C GLU A 1217 -24.82 30.44 18.71
N TRP A 1218 -24.31 31.65 18.47
CA TRP A 1218 -24.63 32.83 19.27
C TRP A 1218 -24.65 34.11 18.43
N GLU A 1219 -25.55 35.02 18.78
CA GLU A 1219 -25.83 36.27 18.06
C GLU A 1219 -25.12 37.47 18.73
N GLU A 1220 -24.24 38.13 17.97
CA GLU A 1220 -23.60 39.44 18.24
C GLU A 1220 -22.56 39.57 19.39
N ALA A 1221 -21.79 40.67 19.36
CA ALA A 1221 -20.42 40.73 19.88
C ALA A 1221 -20.17 41.78 20.99
N HIS A 1222 -19.20 41.51 21.88
CA HIS A 1222 -18.64 42.45 22.85
C HIS A 1222 -17.11 42.33 22.98
N THR A 1223 -16.45 43.44 23.30
CA THR A 1223 -14.99 43.59 23.39
C THR A 1223 -14.57 44.01 24.81
N ILE A 1224 -13.42 43.53 25.31
CA ILE A 1224 -12.78 44.07 26.52
C ILE A 1224 -11.28 44.26 26.27
N ASP A 1225 -10.79 45.48 26.53
CA ASP A 1225 -9.41 45.88 26.30
C ASP A 1225 -8.48 45.51 27.48
N THR A 1226 -7.39 44.79 27.17
CA THR A 1226 -6.24 44.42 28.04
C THR A 1226 -6.43 43.44 29.21
N ILE A 1227 -5.45 42.54 29.36
CA ILE A 1227 -5.25 41.60 30.48
C ILE A 1227 -3.78 41.70 30.93
N TYR A 1228 -3.52 41.52 32.24
CA TYR A 1228 -2.18 41.42 32.86
C TYR A 1228 -1.85 39.97 33.21
#